data_AF-A0AAV8ZK71-F1
#
_entry.id   AF-A0AAV8ZK71-F1
#
_cell.length_a   1.000
_cell.length_b   1.000
_cell.length_c   1.000
_cell.angle_alpha   90.00
_cell.angle_beta   90.00
_cell.angle_gamma   90.00
#
_symmetry.space_group_name_H-M   'P 1'
#
loop_
_entity.id
_entity.type
_entity.pdbx_description
1 polymer ?
#
loop_
_entity_poly.entity_id
_entity_poly.type
_entity_poly.pdbx_seq_one_letter_code
_entity_poly.pdbx_strand_id
1 'polypeptide(L)'
;MYQFWKSVLLIWIAVSHSSLAHLDWDSFLVRGFISLLANIRPNNDLGHPMCANLRDGNWMIEYIRKRLLLDEGTAELGKWIEENTKCFNNIPRYLVPSYFDVVITGIYILLIERSYKLMSDFVNRGSTFVRGLSLGSAQFAAFIKSADLPTLSPNLAPPKPPSRKNDKGEDVQTCVTLSAGLPHFAVGYMRNWGRDTFIALRGLFILTGRYEEARQHILGYAACLRHGLIPNLLDGGRNPRFNCRDAVWWWLYCIKDYTQEAPNGLNILADKVSRIFPTDESPAQPPGTVDQPLYEVMQEALRVHFQGLAFRERNAGRQIDEHMTDRGFNNQIGIHPDTGFVFGGNEWNCGTWMDKMGSSEKAGIRGKPATPRDGSAVELIGLSKAVVTWLSKLSKESKYPYSGIERTHKNGTITKWTFKEWGDKIQANFEKYFWVNTTPVPNEVRPDLINKRGIYKDCYGATQEWTDYQLRCNFPIAMVAAPELFSPQNAWTALNQAEKYLLGPLGMKTLDPEDWIYRGDYDNSNDSNDPSVANGFNYHQGPEWVWPIGYFLRAKLHFAALNGATKETLASTKVVLSKHFTELQTSPWRGLPELTNSNGSYCSDSSRTQAWSMACILEVLNDLQKIESAQTIFVN
;
A
#
# COMPACT_ATOMS: atom_id res chain seq x y z
N MET A 1 -12.77 27.97 -2.30
CA MET A 1 -12.18 27.13 -1.23
C MET A 1 -11.98 25.66 -1.67
N TYR A 2 -12.98 25.03 -2.33
CA TYR A 2 -12.84 23.71 -2.99
C TYR A 2 -11.89 23.72 -4.22
N GLN A 3 -11.81 24.83 -4.96
CA GLN A 3 -10.85 25.03 -6.06
C GLN A 3 -9.38 25.16 -5.62
N PHE A 4 -9.13 25.63 -4.39
CA PHE A 4 -7.77 25.82 -3.85
C PHE A 4 -7.07 24.48 -3.52
N TRP A 5 -7.85 23.43 -3.25
CA TRP A 5 -7.35 22.07 -3.00
C TRP A 5 -6.83 21.38 -4.26
N LYS A 6 -7.34 21.75 -5.45
CA LYS A 6 -6.89 21.18 -6.73
C LYS A 6 -5.47 21.65 -7.12
N SER A 7 -5.01 22.76 -6.54
CA SER A 7 -3.85 23.54 -6.97
C SER A 7 -2.54 23.23 -6.24
N VAL A 8 -2.59 22.82 -4.98
CA VAL A 8 -1.36 22.69 -4.16
C VAL A 8 -0.59 21.40 -4.51
N LEU A 9 -1.23 20.44 -5.17
CA LEU A 9 -0.69 19.10 -5.44
C LEU A 9 0.10 18.95 -6.76
N LEU A 10 0.00 19.90 -7.69
CA LEU A 10 0.71 19.81 -8.99
C LEU A 10 2.17 20.27 -8.96
N ILE A 11 2.64 20.68 -7.79
CA ILE A 11 4.06 20.97 -7.55
C ILE A 11 4.89 19.69 -7.40
N TRP A 12 4.22 18.53 -7.34
CA TRP A 12 4.85 17.29 -6.94
C TRP A 12 4.85 16.18 -8.01
N ILE A 13 3.91 16.07 -8.95
CA ILE A 13 4.06 15.12 -10.07
C ILE A 13 3.47 15.64 -11.38
N ALA A 14 4.29 15.64 -12.43
CA ALA A 14 3.92 15.20 -13.78
C ALA A 14 5.20 14.83 -14.55
N VAL A 15 5.23 13.65 -15.17
CA VAL A 15 6.32 13.08 -16.01
C VAL A 15 6.03 13.32 -17.50
N SER A 16 7.08 13.76 -18.22
CA SER A 16 7.36 13.77 -19.69
C SER A 16 6.33 14.41 -20.64
N HIS A 17 6.67 15.27 -21.61
CA HIS A 17 7.79 15.22 -22.55
C HIS A 17 8.29 16.65 -22.87
N SER A 18 9.57 16.95 -22.66
CA SER A 18 10.32 17.84 -23.56
C SER A 18 11.82 17.79 -23.28
N SER A 19 12.56 17.74 -24.37
CA SER A 19 14.01 17.65 -24.49
C SER A 19 14.72 18.87 -23.92
N LEU A 20 15.35 18.70 -22.76
CA LEU A 20 16.58 19.41 -22.38
C LEU A 20 17.56 18.36 -21.80
N ALA A 21 17.88 17.39 -22.65
CA ALA A 21 18.87 16.36 -22.40
C ALA A 21 20.26 17.00 -22.46
N HIS A 22 20.78 17.46 -21.32
CA HIS A 22 22.22 17.50 -20.99
C HIS A 22 22.49 17.66 -19.48
N LEU A 23 21.46 17.59 -18.63
CA LEU A 23 21.58 17.48 -17.17
C LEU A 23 20.51 16.48 -16.71
N ASP A 24 20.90 15.26 -16.36
CA ASP A 24 20.00 14.18 -15.92
C ASP A 24 19.21 14.58 -14.65
N TRP A 25 18.02 15.17 -14.81
CA TRP A 25 17.13 15.51 -13.69
C TRP A 25 15.66 15.46 -14.10
N ASP A 26 14.98 14.36 -13.78
CA ASP A 26 13.52 14.28 -13.80
C ASP A 26 13.01 13.99 -12.38
N SER A 27 12.50 15.01 -11.67
CA SER A 27 11.34 14.92 -10.74
C SER A 27 11.10 16.20 -9.90
N PHE A 28 9.82 16.44 -9.56
CA PHE A 28 9.26 17.43 -8.61
C PHE A 28 9.57 18.92 -8.85
N LEU A 29 8.59 19.70 -9.31
CA LEU A 29 8.82 21.07 -9.80
C LEU A 29 9.51 22.01 -8.81
N VAL A 30 8.96 22.19 -7.61
CA VAL A 30 9.56 23.07 -6.58
C VAL A 30 10.41 22.25 -5.61
N ARG A 31 9.98 21.04 -5.26
CA ARG A 31 10.72 20.21 -4.29
C ARG A 31 12.06 19.70 -4.83
N GLY A 32 12.18 19.45 -6.14
CA GLY A 32 13.45 19.09 -6.76
C GLY A 32 14.50 20.18 -6.50
N PHE A 33 14.14 21.45 -6.73
CA PHE A 33 15.01 22.58 -6.38
C PHE A 33 15.28 22.68 -4.87
N ILE A 34 14.27 22.51 -4.02
CA ILE A 34 14.45 22.57 -2.56
C ILE A 34 15.42 21.50 -2.04
N SER A 35 15.41 20.31 -2.64
CA SER A 35 16.31 19.22 -2.24
C SER A 35 17.77 19.55 -2.54
N LEU A 36 18.04 20.22 -3.67
CA LEU A 36 19.37 20.74 -4.00
C LEU A 36 19.74 21.95 -3.11
N LEU A 37 18.82 22.90 -2.95
CA LEU A 37 19.00 24.09 -2.12
C LEU A 37 19.25 23.77 -0.65
N ALA A 38 18.72 22.65 -0.16
CA ALA A 38 18.98 22.15 1.19
C ALA A 38 20.48 21.85 1.43
N ASN A 39 21.25 21.56 0.38
CA ASN A 39 22.70 21.38 0.47
C ASN A 39 23.46 22.66 0.09
N ILE A 40 22.99 23.39 -0.92
CA ILE A 40 23.65 24.62 -1.40
C ILE A 40 23.61 25.72 -0.34
N ARG A 41 22.44 25.98 0.26
CA ARG A 41 22.22 27.11 1.17
C ARG A 41 23.07 27.02 2.44
N PRO A 42 23.10 25.91 3.20
CA PRO A 42 23.88 25.86 4.43
C PRO A 42 25.38 25.97 4.21
N ASN A 43 25.87 25.55 3.03
CA ASN A 43 27.29 25.57 2.68
C ASN A 43 27.70 26.82 1.90
N ASN A 44 26.75 27.71 1.56
CA ASN A 44 26.98 28.83 0.65
C ASN A 44 27.70 28.41 -0.65
N ASP A 45 27.31 27.26 -1.22
CA ASP A 45 27.97 26.66 -2.38
C ASP A 45 27.56 27.38 -3.68
N LEU A 46 28.08 28.59 -3.86
CA LEU A 46 27.88 29.37 -5.09
C LEU A 46 28.59 28.75 -6.32
N GLY A 47 29.45 27.76 -6.11
CA GLY A 47 30.12 26.98 -7.15
C GLY A 47 29.22 25.90 -7.76
N HIS A 48 28.09 25.57 -7.13
CA HIS A 48 27.18 24.54 -7.61
C HIS A 48 26.66 24.81 -9.04
N PRO A 49 26.52 23.79 -9.92
CA PRO A 49 26.02 23.96 -11.28
C PRO A 49 24.66 24.67 -11.39
N MET A 50 23.77 24.44 -10.43
CA MET A 50 22.50 25.18 -10.32
C MET A 50 22.72 26.69 -10.17
N CYS A 51 23.66 27.10 -9.33
CA CYS A 51 23.97 28.52 -9.14
C CYS A 51 24.62 29.12 -10.40
N ALA A 52 25.44 28.35 -11.13
CA ALA A 52 25.95 28.76 -12.43
C ALA A 52 24.81 29.00 -13.43
N ASN A 53 23.89 28.04 -13.59
CA ASN A 53 22.74 28.19 -14.48
C ASN A 53 21.87 29.41 -14.12
N LEU A 54 21.63 29.63 -12.82
CA LEU A 54 20.88 30.78 -12.32
C LEU A 54 21.61 32.11 -12.57
N ARG A 55 22.93 32.12 -12.72
CA ARG A 55 23.67 33.32 -13.17
C ARG A 55 23.60 33.49 -14.68
N ASP A 56 23.61 32.41 -15.44
CA ASP A 56 23.61 32.44 -16.90
C ASP A 56 22.25 32.87 -17.48
N GLY A 57 21.14 32.55 -16.79
CA GLY A 57 19.82 32.95 -17.26
C GLY A 57 18.67 32.62 -16.31
N ASN A 58 17.45 32.99 -16.73
CA ASN A 58 16.23 32.86 -15.91
C ASN A 58 15.43 31.58 -16.24
N TRP A 59 16.05 30.60 -16.91
CA TRP A 59 15.36 29.41 -17.41
C TRP A 59 14.69 28.59 -16.31
N MET A 60 15.31 28.46 -15.13
CA MET A 60 14.73 27.68 -14.02
C MET A 60 13.43 28.30 -13.48
N ILE A 61 13.40 29.62 -13.27
CA ILE A 61 12.18 30.29 -12.78
C ILE A 61 11.10 30.32 -13.86
N GLU A 62 11.49 30.47 -15.12
CA GLU A 62 10.59 30.33 -16.26
C GLU A 62 10.00 28.92 -16.38
N TYR A 63 10.82 27.90 -16.17
CA TYR A 63 10.39 26.51 -16.18
C TYR A 63 9.33 26.27 -15.10
N ILE A 64 9.56 26.77 -13.87
CA ILE A 64 8.61 26.66 -12.76
C ILE A 64 7.26 27.30 -13.13
N ARG A 65 7.26 28.58 -13.54
CA ARG A 65 5.99 29.26 -13.87
C ARG A 65 5.28 28.60 -15.05
N LYS A 66 6.01 28.24 -16.12
CA LYS A 66 5.42 27.66 -17.34
C LYS A 66 4.74 26.33 -17.03
N ARG A 67 5.30 25.51 -16.14
CA ARG A 67 4.68 24.25 -15.70
C ARG A 67 3.45 24.47 -14.82
N LEU A 68 3.47 25.46 -13.92
CA LEU A 68 2.29 25.80 -13.10
C LEU A 68 1.12 26.33 -13.95
N LEU A 69 1.42 27.01 -15.05
CA LEU A 69 0.40 27.51 -15.98
C LEU A 69 -0.30 26.40 -16.79
N LEU A 70 0.22 25.16 -16.79
CA LEU A 70 -0.38 24.03 -17.50
C LEU A 70 -1.64 23.48 -16.82
N ASP A 71 -1.83 23.72 -15.52
CA ASP A 71 -3.02 23.29 -14.79
C ASP A 71 -3.76 24.49 -14.21
N GLU A 72 -5.07 24.53 -14.44
CA GLU A 72 -5.96 25.60 -13.98
C GLU A 72 -5.87 25.81 -12.46
N GLY A 73 -5.68 24.73 -11.69
CA GLY A 73 -5.47 24.81 -10.26
C GLY A 73 -4.23 25.62 -9.92
N THR A 74 -3.08 25.33 -10.55
CA THR A 74 -1.82 26.01 -10.24
C THR A 74 -1.61 27.34 -10.97
N ALA A 75 -2.46 27.69 -11.92
CA ALA A 75 -2.26 28.82 -12.82
C ALA A 75 -2.11 30.16 -12.07
N GLU A 76 -2.86 30.40 -10.99
CA GLU A 76 -2.73 31.63 -10.19
C GLU A 76 -1.35 31.77 -9.56
N LEU A 77 -0.79 30.68 -9.01
CA LEU A 77 0.57 30.69 -8.48
C LEU A 77 1.60 30.88 -9.60
N GLY A 78 1.37 30.29 -10.78
CA GLY A 78 2.21 30.50 -11.95
C GLY A 78 2.28 31.98 -12.37
N LYS A 79 1.12 32.65 -12.42
CA LYS A 79 1.02 34.10 -12.70
C LYS A 79 1.69 34.94 -11.61
N TRP A 80 1.48 34.59 -10.34
CA TRP A 80 2.12 35.27 -9.22
C TRP A 80 3.65 35.18 -9.32
N ILE A 81 4.19 33.98 -9.61
CA ILE A 81 5.64 33.80 -9.81
C ILE A 81 6.12 34.63 -10.99
N GLU A 82 5.39 34.62 -12.11
CA GLU A 82 5.72 35.43 -13.29
C GLU A 82 5.82 36.92 -12.96
N GLU A 83 4.84 37.47 -12.24
CA GLU A 83 4.81 38.87 -11.85
C GLU A 83 5.92 39.24 -10.86
N ASN A 84 6.12 38.40 -9.84
CA ASN A 84 7.03 38.70 -8.72
C ASN A 84 8.51 38.36 -9.02
N THR A 85 8.79 37.70 -10.14
CA THR A 85 10.18 37.40 -10.56
C THR A 85 10.65 38.21 -11.78
N LYS A 86 9.84 39.16 -12.28
CA LYS A 86 10.25 40.09 -13.37
C LYS A 86 11.53 40.86 -13.04
N CYS A 87 11.74 41.18 -11.77
CA CYS A 87 12.93 41.88 -11.29
C CYS A 87 14.23 41.10 -11.54
N PHE A 88 14.19 39.79 -11.77
CA PHE A 88 15.38 38.98 -12.05
C PHE A 88 16.08 39.38 -13.36
N ASN A 89 15.38 40.09 -14.26
CA ASN A 89 15.98 40.66 -15.46
C ASN A 89 16.81 41.92 -15.17
N ASN A 90 16.58 42.57 -14.03
CA ASN A 90 17.11 43.90 -13.72
C ASN A 90 18.16 43.89 -12.60
N ILE A 91 18.42 42.73 -11.97
CA ILE A 91 19.42 42.60 -10.91
C ILE A 91 20.74 42.03 -11.45
N PRO A 92 21.89 42.38 -10.83
CA PRO A 92 23.16 41.75 -11.15
C PRO A 92 23.09 40.22 -11.07
N ARG A 93 23.58 39.53 -12.10
CA ARG A 93 23.43 38.07 -12.22
C ARG A 93 23.97 37.28 -11.04
N TYR A 94 25.06 37.74 -10.41
CA TYR A 94 25.64 37.10 -9.24
C TYR A 94 24.71 37.09 -8.01
N LEU A 95 23.67 37.95 -7.96
CA LEU A 95 22.67 37.96 -6.89
C LEU A 95 21.51 37.00 -7.13
N VAL A 96 21.25 36.61 -8.39
CA VAL A 96 20.07 35.82 -8.78
C VAL A 96 19.95 34.49 -8.01
N PRO A 97 21.03 33.72 -7.78
CA PRO A 97 20.92 32.49 -6.98
C PRO A 97 20.33 32.71 -5.57
N SER A 98 20.73 33.79 -4.90
CA SER A 98 20.24 34.10 -3.55
C SER A 98 18.76 34.50 -3.57
N TYR A 99 18.34 35.35 -4.50
CA TYR A 99 16.94 35.77 -4.60
C TYR A 99 16.04 34.63 -5.07
N PHE A 100 16.52 33.77 -5.98
CA PHE A 100 15.83 32.55 -6.37
C PHE A 100 15.55 31.66 -5.16
N ASP A 101 16.56 31.40 -4.33
CA ASP A 101 16.40 30.59 -3.12
C ASP A 101 15.35 31.18 -2.16
N VAL A 102 15.41 32.49 -1.89
CA VAL A 102 14.44 33.18 -1.02
C VAL A 102 13.01 33.01 -1.53
N VAL A 103 12.78 33.24 -2.83
CA VAL A 103 11.44 33.14 -3.44
C VAL A 103 10.93 31.69 -3.40
N ILE A 104 11.73 30.74 -3.90
CA ILE A 104 11.32 29.35 -4.05
C ILE A 104 11.13 28.67 -2.69
N THR A 105 12.00 28.97 -1.72
CA THR A 105 11.87 28.46 -0.35
C THR A 105 10.66 29.05 0.37
N GLY A 106 10.43 30.37 0.22
CA GLY A 106 9.24 31.02 0.78
C GLY A 106 7.96 30.38 0.26
N ILE A 107 7.84 30.19 -1.06
CA ILE A 107 6.70 29.50 -1.69
C ILE A 107 6.56 28.08 -1.14
N TYR A 108 7.65 27.30 -1.12
CA TYR A 108 7.62 25.92 -0.63
C TYR A 108 7.13 25.82 0.82
N ILE A 109 7.65 26.66 1.72
CA ILE A 109 7.24 26.68 3.14
C ILE A 109 5.75 27.00 3.27
N LEU A 110 5.24 27.99 2.52
CA LEU A 110 3.84 28.36 2.54
C LEU A 110 2.93 27.21 2.05
N LEU A 111 3.36 26.48 1.01
CA LEU A 111 2.60 25.36 0.46
C LEU A 111 2.56 24.15 1.41
N ILE A 112 3.67 23.80 2.05
CA ILE A 112 3.68 22.68 3.02
C ILE A 112 2.86 23.04 4.26
N GLU A 113 2.98 24.25 4.80
CA GLU A 113 2.19 24.70 5.95
C GLU A 113 0.70 24.74 5.62
N ARG A 114 0.36 25.18 4.41
CA ARG A 114 -1.02 25.12 3.94
C ARG A 114 -1.51 23.68 3.82
N SER A 115 -0.68 22.76 3.32
CA SER A 115 -1.03 21.34 3.22
C SER A 115 -1.32 20.73 4.60
N TYR A 116 -0.50 21.01 5.61
CA TYR A 116 -0.73 20.50 6.97
C TYR A 116 -2.00 21.04 7.62
N LYS A 117 -2.29 22.34 7.46
CA LYS A 117 -3.53 22.95 7.98
C LYS A 117 -4.81 22.38 7.38
N LEU A 118 -4.68 21.75 6.22
CA LEU A 118 -5.76 21.14 5.47
C LEU A 118 -5.94 19.65 5.81
N MET A 119 -4.90 19.00 6.35
CA MET A 119 -4.97 17.63 6.86
C MET A 119 -5.58 17.58 8.26
N SER A 120 -5.81 16.37 8.76
CA SER A 120 -6.34 16.08 10.10
C SER A 120 -5.53 16.74 11.23
N ASP A 121 -6.13 16.88 12.42
CA ASP A 121 -5.43 17.37 13.61
C ASP A 121 -4.21 16.51 13.99
N PHE A 122 -4.26 15.20 13.72
CA PHE A 122 -3.14 14.28 13.89
C PHE A 122 -1.90 14.76 13.12
N VAL A 123 -2.09 15.23 11.88
CA VAL A 123 -1.00 15.78 11.06
C VAL A 123 -0.69 17.23 11.43
N ASN A 124 -1.71 18.07 11.49
CA ASN A 124 -1.55 19.51 11.71
C ASN A 124 -0.82 19.81 13.03
N ARG A 125 -1.12 19.05 14.10
CA ARG A 125 -0.46 19.19 15.41
C ARG A 125 0.62 18.11 15.64
N GLY A 126 0.88 17.29 14.64
CA GLY A 126 1.86 16.20 14.71
C GLY A 126 3.30 16.70 14.69
N SER A 127 4.22 15.80 15.04
CA SER A 127 5.66 16.05 14.98
C SER A 127 6.13 16.31 13.54
N THR A 128 7.36 16.83 13.39
CA THR A 128 8.02 16.96 12.08
C THR A 128 8.05 15.64 11.31
N PHE A 129 8.14 14.50 12.02
CA PHE A 129 8.14 13.19 11.37
C PHE A 129 6.75 12.81 10.83
N VAL A 130 5.69 13.02 11.63
CA VAL A 130 4.29 12.82 11.20
C VAL A 130 3.99 13.68 9.97
N ARG A 131 4.32 14.97 10.03
CA ARG A 131 4.17 15.92 8.93
C ARG A 131 4.98 15.52 7.70
N GLY A 132 6.23 15.09 7.88
CA GLY A 132 7.07 14.64 6.78
C GLY A 132 6.50 13.42 6.04
N LEU A 133 5.98 12.43 6.78
CA LEU A 133 5.36 11.24 6.22
C LEU A 133 4.00 11.53 5.59
N SER A 134 3.20 12.44 6.16
CA SER A 134 1.88 12.78 5.62
C SER A 134 1.97 13.45 4.25
N LEU A 135 3.09 14.10 3.92
CA LEU A 135 3.35 14.60 2.56
C LEU A 135 3.42 13.47 1.52
N GLY A 136 3.61 12.20 1.93
CA GLY A 136 3.41 11.04 1.05
C GLY A 136 2.02 11.04 0.41
N SER A 137 0.99 11.51 1.12
CA SER A 137 -0.37 11.66 0.57
C SER A 137 -0.43 12.63 -0.61
N ALA A 138 0.41 13.68 -0.60
CA ALA A 138 0.50 14.64 -1.70
C ALA A 138 1.49 14.18 -2.78
N GLN A 139 2.49 13.37 -2.42
CA GLN A 139 3.43 12.77 -3.37
C GLN A 139 2.72 11.77 -4.26
N PHE A 140 2.06 10.77 -3.69
CA PHE A 140 1.56 9.62 -4.44
C PHE A 140 0.18 9.83 -5.04
N ALA A 141 -0.64 10.70 -4.43
CA ALA A 141 -2.01 10.88 -4.85
C ALA A 141 -2.14 12.11 -5.76
N ALA A 142 -2.50 11.90 -7.03
CA ALA A 142 -2.71 12.98 -7.99
C ALA A 142 -3.74 12.56 -9.04
N PHE A 143 -4.33 13.52 -9.75
CA PHE A 143 -5.07 13.23 -10.97
C PHE A 143 -4.06 13.01 -12.11
N ILE A 144 -4.03 11.80 -12.67
CA ILE A 144 -3.15 11.44 -13.79
C ILE A 144 -4.00 11.01 -14.98
N LYS A 145 -3.92 11.77 -16.08
CA LYS A 145 -4.72 11.53 -17.30
C LYS A 145 -4.57 10.10 -17.84
N SER A 146 -3.39 9.51 -17.74
CA SER A 146 -3.09 8.15 -18.23
C SER A 146 -3.48 7.04 -17.26
N ALA A 147 -3.97 7.36 -16.06
CA ALA A 147 -4.11 6.41 -14.95
C ALA A 147 -5.22 6.83 -13.99
N ASP A 148 -6.44 6.85 -14.53
CA ASP A 148 -7.71 7.17 -13.89
C ASP A 148 -8.24 6.03 -13.01
N LEU A 149 -9.17 6.36 -12.11
CA LEU A 149 -10.07 5.39 -11.49
C LEU A 149 -11.25 5.13 -12.44
N PRO A 150 -11.91 3.98 -12.35
CA PRO A 150 -13.21 3.78 -12.96
C PRO A 150 -14.17 4.93 -12.67
N THR A 151 -14.94 5.34 -13.68
CA THR A 151 -16.00 6.33 -13.52
C THR A 151 -17.00 5.85 -12.47
N LEU A 152 -17.11 6.62 -11.38
CA LEU A 152 -17.99 6.29 -10.27
C LEU A 152 -19.46 6.54 -10.63
N SER A 153 -20.36 5.92 -9.86
CA SER A 153 -21.79 5.95 -10.16
C SER A 153 -22.34 7.38 -10.30
N PRO A 154 -23.14 7.66 -11.34
CA PRO A 154 -23.85 8.94 -11.46
C PRO A 154 -24.85 9.15 -10.32
N ASN A 155 -25.32 8.07 -9.69
CA ASN A 155 -26.29 8.06 -8.59
C ASN A 155 -25.63 8.10 -7.20
N LEU A 156 -24.32 8.33 -7.12
CA LEU A 156 -23.58 8.38 -5.86
C LEU A 156 -24.08 9.51 -4.93
N ALA A 157 -24.18 9.28 -3.62
CA ALA A 157 -24.55 10.34 -2.69
C ALA A 157 -23.48 11.45 -2.66
N PRO A 158 -23.85 12.73 -2.39
CA PRO A 158 -22.89 13.80 -2.20
C PRO A 158 -21.85 13.49 -1.09
N PRO A 159 -20.62 13.99 -1.20
CA PRO A 159 -20.09 14.79 -2.29
C PRO A 159 -19.87 13.97 -3.57
N LYS A 160 -20.19 14.58 -4.71
CA LYS A 160 -19.95 13.98 -6.04
C LYS A 160 -18.46 14.03 -6.39
N PRO A 161 -17.95 13.09 -7.19
CA PRO A 161 -16.57 13.13 -7.64
C PRO A 161 -16.29 14.41 -8.43
N PRO A 162 -15.08 14.98 -8.34
CA PRO A 162 -14.74 16.19 -9.08
C PRO A 162 -14.74 15.91 -10.58
N SER A 163 -15.21 16.87 -11.40
CA SER A 163 -15.13 16.79 -12.86
C SER A 163 -14.26 17.90 -13.46
N ARG A 164 -13.78 17.68 -14.69
CA ARG A 164 -13.15 18.66 -15.57
C ARG A 164 -13.53 18.39 -17.02
N LYS A 165 -13.33 19.38 -17.89
CA LYS A 165 -13.46 19.22 -19.35
C LYS A 165 -12.25 18.46 -19.91
N ASN A 166 -12.48 17.43 -20.71
CA ASN A 166 -11.43 16.75 -21.47
C ASN A 166 -11.05 17.55 -22.73
N ASP A 167 -10.08 17.06 -23.51
CA ASP A 167 -9.60 17.72 -24.73
C ASP A 167 -10.70 17.84 -25.83
N LYS A 168 -11.82 17.12 -25.68
CA LYS A 168 -13.00 17.18 -26.54
C LYS A 168 -14.12 18.08 -26.00
N GLY A 169 -13.95 18.70 -24.82
CA GLY A 169 -14.96 19.56 -24.18
C GLY A 169 -16.05 18.81 -23.40
N GLU A 170 -15.86 17.52 -23.12
CA GLU A 170 -16.80 16.69 -22.36
C GLU A 170 -16.46 16.72 -20.86
N ASP A 171 -17.46 16.72 -19.98
CA ASP A 171 -17.23 16.61 -18.54
C ASP A 171 -16.85 15.17 -18.17
N VAL A 172 -15.63 14.99 -17.67
CA VAL A 172 -15.12 13.70 -17.18
C VAL A 172 -14.81 13.77 -15.70
N GLN A 173 -15.01 12.66 -14.98
CA GLN A 173 -14.60 12.56 -13.58
C GLN A 173 -13.06 12.59 -13.51
N THR A 174 -12.54 13.32 -12.52
CA THR A 174 -11.12 13.58 -12.29
C THR A 174 -10.72 13.18 -10.89
N CYS A 175 -11.12 11.96 -10.51
CA CYS A 175 -10.76 11.40 -9.21
C CYS A 175 -9.23 11.35 -9.07
N VAL A 176 -8.77 11.60 -7.85
CA VAL A 176 -7.37 11.39 -7.47
C VAL A 176 -7.08 9.89 -7.52
N THR A 177 -5.91 9.52 -8.05
CA THR A 177 -5.45 8.14 -8.08
C THR A 177 -4.15 8.00 -7.29
N LEU A 178 -3.91 6.84 -6.69
CA LEU A 178 -2.77 6.59 -5.80
C LEU A 178 -1.71 5.76 -6.51
N SER A 179 -0.51 6.32 -6.64
CA SER A 179 0.70 5.62 -7.10
C SER A 179 1.19 4.64 -6.04
N ALA A 180 1.59 3.43 -6.44
CA ALA A 180 2.35 2.54 -5.55
C ALA A 180 3.69 3.17 -5.12
N GLY A 181 4.36 3.84 -6.05
CA GLY A 181 5.37 4.85 -5.77
C GLY A 181 6.23 5.23 -6.98
N LEU A 182 7.31 5.96 -6.73
CA LEU A 182 7.94 6.82 -7.74
C LEU A 182 9.42 6.48 -7.97
N PRO A 183 9.89 6.52 -9.23
CA PRO A 183 9.13 6.89 -10.45
C PRO A 183 8.45 5.70 -11.15
N HIS A 184 8.79 4.46 -10.79
CA HIS A 184 8.46 3.26 -11.57
C HIS A 184 6.96 3.00 -11.72
N PHE A 185 6.15 3.40 -10.72
CA PHE A 185 4.71 3.15 -10.66
C PHE A 185 3.90 4.46 -10.70
N ALA A 186 4.36 5.44 -11.48
CA ALA A 186 3.78 6.78 -11.50
C ALA A 186 2.65 6.97 -12.51
N VAL A 187 2.64 6.25 -13.63
CA VAL A 187 1.76 6.54 -14.80
C VAL A 187 1.28 5.27 -15.50
N GLY A 188 0.35 5.43 -16.45
CA GLY A 188 -0.23 4.34 -17.22
C GLY A 188 -0.91 3.27 -16.36
N TYR A 189 -0.95 2.05 -16.90
CA TYR A 189 -1.49 0.89 -16.19
C TYR A 189 -0.68 0.58 -14.91
N MET A 190 0.63 0.84 -14.89
CA MET A 190 1.54 0.57 -13.76
C MET A 190 1.29 1.42 -12.51
N ARG A 191 0.37 2.39 -12.52
CA ARG A 191 0.16 3.29 -11.37
C ARG A 191 -0.64 2.67 -10.24
N ASN A 192 -1.78 2.07 -10.58
CA ASN A 192 -2.83 1.71 -9.64
C ASN A 192 -2.80 0.20 -9.37
N TRP A 193 -2.29 -0.15 -8.19
CA TRP A 193 -2.25 -1.52 -7.68
C TRP A 193 -3.18 -1.67 -6.48
N GLY A 194 -4.15 -2.58 -6.53
CA GLY A 194 -5.17 -2.75 -5.50
C GLY A 194 -4.58 -3.08 -4.15
N ARG A 195 -3.58 -3.97 -4.12
CA ARG A 195 -2.83 -4.31 -2.92
C ARG A 195 -2.19 -3.08 -2.27
N ASP A 196 -1.31 -2.39 -2.98
CA ASP A 196 -0.60 -1.21 -2.50
C ASP A 196 -1.57 -0.11 -2.08
N THR A 197 -2.64 0.08 -2.88
CA THR A 197 -3.67 1.08 -2.62
C THR A 197 -4.30 0.85 -1.27
N PHE A 198 -4.75 -0.38 -0.98
CA PHE A 198 -5.46 -0.67 0.25
C PHE A 198 -4.53 -0.82 1.45
N ILE A 199 -3.29 -1.27 1.29
CA ILE A 199 -2.30 -1.19 2.37
C ILE A 199 -2.01 0.28 2.74
N ALA A 200 -1.91 1.17 1.75
CA ALA A 200 -1.57 2.57 1.99
C ALA A 200 -2.75 3.48 2.34
N LEU A 201 -4.00 3.06 2.07
CA LEU A 201 -5.19 3.91 2.14
C LEU A 201 -5.40 4.52 3.53
N ARG A 202 -5.24 3.71 4.57
CA ARG A 202 -5.45 4.15 5.96
C ARG A 202 -4.44 5.22 6.35
N GLY A 203 -3.14 4.92 6.21
CA GLY A 203 -2.07 5.88 6.50
C GLY A 203 -2.15 7.16 5.67
N LEU A 204 -2.28 7.07 4.34
CA LEU A 204 -2.15 8.25 3.47
C LEU A 204 -3.44 9.02 3.25
N PHE A 205 -4.62 8.44 3.43
CA PHE A 205 -5.89 9.15 3.27
C PHE A 205 -6.71 9.26 4.54
N ILE A 206 -6.98 8.16 5.24
CA ILE A 206 -7.85 8.20 6.43
C ILE A 206 -7.20 9.02 7.54
N LEU A 207 -5.95 8.70 7.92
CA LEU A 207 -5.24 9.42 8.98
C LEU A 207 -4.90 10.87 8.62
N THR A 208 -4.82 11.19 7.33
CA THR A 208 -4.59 12.57 6.86
C THR A 208 -5.88 13.37 6.68
N GLY A 209 -7.05 12.76 6.86
CA GLY A 209 -8.36 13.42 6.75
C GLY A 209 -8.92 13.50 5.32
N ARG A 210 -8.32 12.80 4.35
CA ARG A 210 -8.75 12.76 2.94
C ARG A 210 -9.80 11.68 2.69
N TYR A 211 -10.91 11.78 3.42
CA TYR A 211 -11.97 10.77 3.41
C TYR A 211 -12.69 10.69 2.06
N GLU A 212 -12.86 11.80 1.35
CA GLU A 212 -13.51 11.81 0.03
C GLU A 212 -12.72 11.00 -0.99
N GLU A 213 -11.41 11.16 -1.03
CA GLU A 213 -10.54 10.39 -1.91
C GLU A 213 -10.46 8.91 -1.49
N ALA A 214 -10.39 8.61 -0.18
CA ALA A 214 -10.45 7.23 0.29
C ALA A 214 -11.74 6.52 -0.17
N ARG A 215 -12.88 7.20 -0.05
CA ARG A 215 -14.18 6.72 -0.53
C ARG A 215 -14.17 6.48 -2.04
N GLN A 216 -13.60 7.39 -2.83
CA GLN A 216 -13.51 7.24 -4.28
C GLN A 216 -12.70 6.00 -4.69
N HIS A 217 -11.59 5.72 -4.00
CA HIS A 217 -10.78 4.51 -4.26
C HIS A 217 -11.56 3.24 -3.91
N ILE A 218 -12.18 3.19 -2.72
CA ILE A 218 -13.01 2.04 -2.30
C ILE A 218 -14.07 1.71 -3.35
N LEU A 219 -14.81 2.72 -3.81
CA LEU A 219 -15.90 2.55 -4.79
C LEU A 219 -15.39 2.26 -6.21
N GLY A 220 -14.27 2.86 -6.61
CA GLY A 220 -13.66 2.64 -7.91
C GLY A 220 -13.20 1.20 -8.10
N TYR A 221 -12.51 0.63 -7.10
CA TYR A 221 -12.13 -0.78 -7.14
C TYR A 221 -13.35 -1.71 -6.99
N ALA A 222 -14.37 -1.33 -6.20
CA ALA A 222 -15.61 -2.08 -6.08
C ALA A 222 -16.33 -2.26 -7.43
N ALA A 223 -16.27 -1.26 -8.31
CA ALA A 223 -16.84 -1.30 -9.66
C ALA A 223 -16.25 -2.43 -10.51
N CYS A 224 -15.00 -2.81 -10.23
CA CYS A 224 -14.25 -3.84 -10.94
C CYS A 224 -14.37 -5.24 -10.32
N LEU A 225 -15.08 -5.42 -9.20
CA LEU A 225 -15.16 -6.74 -8.55
C LEU A 225 -15.61 -7.80 -9.56
N ARG A 226 -14.86 -8.91 -9.63
CA ARG A 226 -15.13 -10.07 -10.47
C ARG A 226 -14.43 -11.30 -9.88
N HIS A 227 -14.98 -12.50 -10.05
CA HIS A 227 -14.48 -13.73 -9.44
C HIS A 227 -14.44 -13.67 -7.91
N GLY A 228 -15.26 -12.79 -7.30
CA GLY A 228 -15.17 -12.48 -5.87
C GLY A 228 -13.89 -11.75 -5.46
N LEU A 229 -13.10 -11.24 -6.42
CA LEU A 229 -11.81 -10.61 -6.22
C LEU A 229 -11.82 -9.13 -6.63
N ILE A 230 -11.00 -8.36 -5.92
CA ILE A 230 -10.57 -7.01 -6.32
C ILE A 230 -9.29 -7.17 -7.17
N PRO A 231 -9.16 -6.47 -8.30
CA PRO A 231 -7.98 -6.64 -9.16
C PRO A 231 -6.71 -6.12 -8.50
N ASN A 232 -5.57 -6.73 -8.84
CA ASN A 232 -4.28 -6.17 -8.48
C ASN A 232 -3.99 -4.97 -9.40
N LEU A 233 -3.83 -5.22 -10.69
CA LEU A 233 -3.69 -4.16 -11.68
C LEU A 233 -5.07 -3.58 -12.03
N LEU A 234 -5.29 -2.27 -11.83
CA LEU A 234 -6.60 -1.66 -12.07
C LEU A 234 -6.84 -1.21 -13.54
N ASP A 235 -5.85 -0.55 -14.16
CA ASP A 235 -5.95 0.09 -15.48
C ASP A 235 -7.28 0.85 -15.74
N GLY A 236 -7.70 1.69 -14.79
CA GLY A 236 -8.96 2.45 -14.87
C GLY A 236 -10.22 1.59 -15.03
N GLY A 237 -10.14 0.29 -14.73
CA GLY A 237 -11.22 -0.68 -14.92
C GLY A 237 -11.40 -1.17 -16.36
N ARG A 238 -10.49 -0.81 -17.28
CA ARG A 238 -10.53 -1.23 -18.69
C ARG A 238 -9.99 -2.64 -18.87
N ASN A 239 -8.77 -2.89 -18.41
CA ASN A 239 -8.11 -4.21 -18.47
C ASN A 239 -7.60 -4.66 -17.10
N PRO A 240 -8.46 -4.69 -16.06
CA PRO A 240 -8.00 -5.08 -14.73
C PRO A 240 -7.59 -6.55 -14.69
N ARG A 241 -6.54 -6.86 -13.92
CA ARG A 241 -6.02 -8.22 -13.75
C ARG A 241 -6.32 -8.78 -12.35
N PHE A 242 -6.87 -9.98 -12.31
CA PHE A 242 -7.34 -10.67 -11.10
C PHE A 242 -6.42 -11.83 -10.71
N ASN A 243 -5.12 -11.56 -10.67
CA ASN A 243 -4.07 -12.55 -10.33
C ASN A 243 -3.68 -12.54 -8.84
N CYS A 244 -4.31 -11.68 -8.03
CA CYS A 244 -4.08 -11.61 -6.60
C CYS A 244 -5.30 -12.08 -5.80
N ARG A 245 -5.07 -12.77 -4.69
CA ARG A 245 -6.09 -13.21 -3.74
C ARG A 245 -6.16 -12.36 -2.47
N ASP A 246 -5.21 -11.45 -2.29
CA ASP A 246 -5.05 -10.64 -1.07
C ASP A 246 -5.72 -9.25 -1.17
N ALA A 247 -5.74 -8.61 -2.34
CA ALA A 247 -6.30 -7.27 -2.51
C ALA A 247 -7.76 -7.14 -2.05
N VAL A 248 -8.59 -8.18 -2.21
CA VAL A 248 -9.99 -8.18 -1.74
C VAL A 248 -10.08 -8.10 -0.21
N TRP A 249 -9.19 -8.78 0.51
CA TRP A 249 -9.19 -8.77 1.97
C TRP A 249 -8.64 -7.46 2.52
N TRP A 250 -7.63 -6.89 1.85
CA TRP A 250 -7.19 -5.53 2.13
C TRP A 250 -8.30 -4.50 1.88
N TRP A 251 -9.02 -4.60 0.76
CA TRP A 251 -10.15 -3.73 0.45
C TRP A 251 -11.25 -3.82 1.51
N LEU A 252 -11.67 -5.03 1.89
CA LEU A 252 -12.67 -5.22 2.95
C LEU A 252 -12.19 -4.68 4.30
N TYR A 253 -10.92 -4.91 4.65
CA TYR A 253 -10.32 -4.41 5.89
C TYR A 253 -10.24 -2.86 5.90
N CYS A 254 -9.92 -2.24 4.77
CA CYS A 254 -9.97 -0.78 4.63
C CYS A 254 -11.38 -0.20 4.72
N ILE A 255 -12.40 -0.91 4.22
CA ILE A 255 -13.79 -0.47 4.41
C ILE A 255 -14.12 -0.48 5.90
N LYS A 256 -13.75 -1.54 6.64
CA LYS A 256 -13.88 -1.58 8.11
C LYS A 256 -13.23 -0.34 8.72
N ASP A 257 -11.95 -0.08 8.42
CA ASP A 257 -11.21 1.04 9.01
C ASP A 257 -11.83 2.40 8.62
N TYR A 258 -12.26 2.57 7.37
CA TYR A 258 -12.99 3.75 6.91
C TYR A 258 -14.28 3.96 7.70
N THR A 259 -15.09 2.91 7.92
CA THR A 259 -16.34 3.04 8.68
C THR A 259 -16.13 3.42 10.15
N GLN A 260 -14.95 3.11 10.70
CA GLN A 260 -14.59 3.38 12.09
C GLN A 260 -13.95 4.74 12.29
N GLU A 261 -13.14 5.21 11.32
CA GLU A 261 -12.31 6.41 11.46
C GLU A 261 -12.85 7.62 10.70
N ALA A 262 -13.59 7.42 9.59
CA ALA A 262 -14.17 8.53 8.84
C ALA A 262 -15.45 9.07 9.51
N PRO A 263 -15.70 10.40 9.48
CA PRO A 263 -16.95 10.98 9.95
C PRO A 263 -18.15 10.39 9.19
N ASN A 264 -19.15 9.87 9.93
CA ASN A 264 -20.29 9.16 9.35
C ASN A 264 -19.89 8.02 8.39
N GLY A 265 -18.75 7.37 8.65
CA GLY A 265 -18.13 6.43 7.72
C GLY A 265 -19.02 5.25 7.31
N LEU A 266 -19.97 4.84 8.16
CA LEU A 266 -20.94 3.78 7.84
C LEU A 266 -21.81 4.08 6.62
N ASN A 267 -22.02 5.35 6.27
CA ASN A 267 -22.82 5.74 5.10
C ASN A 267 -22.26 5.18 3.80
N ILE A 268 -20.94 4.91 3.73
CA ILE A 268 -20.31 4.35 2.53
C ILE A 268 -20.91 3.00 2.13
N LEU A 269 -21.43 2.22 3.08
CA LEU A 269 -22.02 0.92 2.81
C LEU A 269 -23.23 1.02 1.86
N ALA A 270 -23.97 2.12 1.94
CA ALA A 270 -25.14 2.38 1.10
C ALA A 270 -24.80 3.06 -0.24
N ASP A 271 -23.55 3.48 -0.45
CA ASP A 271 -23.16 4.16 -1.68
C ASP A 271 -23.30 3.28 -2.90
N LYS A 272 -23.75 3.89 -4.00
CA LYS A 272 -23.93 3.20 -5.27
C LYS A 272 -22.59 2.95 -5.95
N VAL A 273 -22.35 1.69 -6.26
CA VAL A 273 -21.26 1.21 -7.10
C VAL A 273 -21.84 0.84 -8.45
N SER A 274 -21.36 1.49 -9.52
CA SER A 274 -21.66 1.07 -10.89
C SER A 274 -20.79 -0.12 -11.24
N ARG A 275 -21.37 -1.31 -11.36
CA ARG A 275 -20.63 -2.52 -11.70
C ARG A 275 -20.24 -2.51 -13.17
N ILE A 276 -18.92 -2.47 -13.42
CA ILE A 276 -18.37 -2.69 -14.76
C ILE A 276 -18.61 -4.15 -15.16
N PHE A 277 -18.44 -5.07 -14.20
CA PHE A 277 -18.67 -6.50 -14.40
C PHE A 277 -19.74 -6.99 -13.42
N PRO A 278 -21.04 -6.88 -13.77
CA PRO A 278 -22.12 -7.37 -12.91
C PRO A 278 -22.07 -8.87 -12.62
N THR A 279 -21.55 -9.67 -13.55
CA THR A 279 -21.30 -11.10 -13.38
C THR A 279 -19.95 -11.50 -13.98
N ASP A 280 -19.46 -12.68 -13.61
CA ASP A 280 -18.18 -13.20 -14.11
C ASP A 280 -18.14 -13.34 -15.64
N GLU A 281 -19.29 -13.57 -16.27
CA GLU A 281 -19.45 -13.68 -17.73
C GLU A 281 -19.89 -12.40 -18.44
N SER A 282 -20.29 -11.38 -17.69
CA SER A 282 -20.75 -10.13 -18.29
C SER A 282 -19.61 -9.38 -19.01
N PRO A 283 -19.89 -8.77 -20.18
CA PRO A 283 -18.99 -7.78 -20.75
C PRO A 283 -19.01 -6.51 -19.90
N ALA A 284 -17.99 -5.65 -20.09
CA ALA A 284 -17.91 -4.35 -19.42
C ALA A 284 -19.18 -3.51 -19.66
N GLN A 285 -19.78 -3.01 -18.60
CA GLN A 285 -20.96 -2.15 -18.64
C GLN A 285 -20.61 -0.68 -18.41
N PRO A 286 -21.31 0.26 -19.06
CA PRO A 286 -21.12 1.67 -18.79
C PRO A 286 -21.66 2.06 -17.42
N PRO A 287 -21.14 3.14 -16.79
CA PRO A 287 -21.60 3.62 -15.49
C PRO A 287 -23.11 3.89 -15.45
N GLY A 288 -23.75 3.56 -14.33
CA GLY A 288 -25.19 3.71 -14.12
C GLY A 288 -26.07 2.59 -14.70
N THR A 289 -25.52 1.66 -15.50
CA THR A 289 -26.28 0.54 -16.08
C THR A 289 -26.71 -0.46 -15.00
N VAL A 290 -25.77 -0.83 -14.12
CA VAL A 290 -26.02 -1.72 -12.99
C VAL A 290 -25.43 -1.09 -11.74
N ASP A 291 -26.28 -0.41 -10.97
CA ASP A 291 -25.92 0.21 -9.70
C ASP A 291 -26.40 -0.64 -8.54
N GLN A 292 -25.50 -1.00 -7.63
CA GLN A 292 -25.83 -1.65 -6.38
C GLN A 292 -25.14 -0.98 -5.19
N PRO A 293 -25.70 -1.04 -3.98
CA PRO A 293 -25.02 -0.57 -2.79
C PRO A 293 -23.68 -1.29 -2.57
N LEU A 294 -22.69 -0.59 -2.00
CA LEU A 294 -21.39 -1.17 -1.67
C LEU A 294 -21.52 -2.43 -0.81
N TYR A 295 -22.45 -2.47 0.14
CA TYR A 295 -22.66 -3.67 0.97
C TYR A 295 -23.02 -4.92 0.16
N GLU A 296 -23.70 -4.78 -0.99
CA GLU A 296 -24.00 -5.91 -1.89
C GLU A 296 -22.75 -6.40 -2.60
N VAL A 297 -21.88 -5.49 -3.05
CA VAL A 297 -20.58 -5.83 -3.65
C VAL A 297 -19.71 -6.58 -2.65
N MET A 298 -19.67 -6.11 -1.40
CA MET A 298 -18.96 -6.80 -0.32
C MET A 298 -19.54 -8.19 -0.06
N GLN A 299 -20.87 -8.31 0.01
CA GLN A 299 -21.54 -9.58 0.26
C GLN A 299 -21.28 -10.58 -0.88
N GLU A 300 -21.25 -10.12 -2.13
CA GLU A 300 -20.88 -10.94 -3.29
C GLU A 300 -19.47 -11.52 -3.14
N ALA A 301 -18.47 -10.70 -2.83
CA ALA A 301 -17.10 -11.17 -2.60
C ALA A 301 -17.05 -12.27 -1.53
N LEU A 302 -17.70 -12.03 -0.38
CA LEU A 302 -17.76 -13.00 0.71
C LEU A 302 -18.49 -14.28 0.33
N ARG A 303 -19.61 -14.19 -0.41
CA ARG A 303 -20.36 -15.35 -0.92
C ARG A 303 -19.53 -16.18 -1.89
N VAL A 304 -18.79 -15.56 -2.81
CA VAL A 304 -17.95 -16.28 -3.79
C VAL A 304 -16.83 -17.02 -3.06
N HIS A 305 -16.12 -16.35 -2.15
CA HIS A 305 -15.11 -17.01 -1.31
C HIS A 305 -15.73 -18.14 -0.48
N PHE A 306 -16.90 -17.90 0.13
CA PHE A 306 -17.56 -18.93 0.92
C PHE A 306 -18.11 -20.07 0.07
N GLN A 307 -18.53 -19.87 -1.17
CA GLN A 307 -18.90 -20.94 -2.08
C GLN A 307 -17.67 -21.75 -2.53
N GLY A 308 -16.55 -21.06 -2.72
CA GLY A 308 -15.36 -21.57 -3.37
C GLY A 308 -15.47 -21.43 -4.90
N LEU A 309 -14.39 -20.95 -5.52
CA LEU A 309 -14.33 -20.73 -6.96
C LEU A 309 -13.00 -21.26 -7.50
N ALA A 310 -13.08 -22.04 -8.57
CA ALA A 310 -11.95 -22.38 -9.42
C ALA A 310 -12.21 -21.75 -10.80
N PHE A 311 -11.29 -20.93 -11.27
CA PHE A 311 -11.45 -20.20 -12.53
C PHE A 311 -10.11 -20.09 -13.25
N ARG A 312 -10.16 -19.77 -14.54
CA ARG A 312 -8.99 -19.44 -15.33
C ARG A 312 -8.97 -17.95 -15.61
N GLU A 313 -7.81 -17.30 -15.47
CA GLU A 313 -7.66 -15.87 -15.79
C GLU A 313 -8.17 -15.60 -17.22
N ARG A 314 -9.02 -14.58 -17.34
CA ARG A 314 -9.51 -14.13 -18.64
C ARG A 314 -8.34 -13.66 -19.48
N ASN A 315 -8.35 -14.04 -20.76
CA ASN A 315 -7.26 -13.77 -21.70
C ASN A 315 -5.92 -14.40 -21.27
N ALA A 316 -5.94 -15.55 -20.59
CA ALA A 316 -4.74 -16.31 -20.26
C ALA A 316 -3.82 -16.52 -21.48
N GLY A 317 -2.52 -16.38 -21.25
CA GLY A 317 -1.48 -16.41 -22.28
C GLY A 317 -0.54 -15.21 -22.18
N ARG A 318 0.41 -15.13 -23.12
CA ARG A 318 1.49 -14.13 -23.13
C ARG A 318 1.01 -12.68 -23.18
N GLN A 319 -0.21 -12.46 -23.65
CA GLN A 319 -0.83 -11.14 -23.75
C GLN A 319 -1.10 -10.48 -22.38
N ILE A 320 -1.27 -11.25 -21.31
CA ILE A 320 -1.46 -10.72 -19.95
C ILE A 320 -0.30 -11.05 -19.00
N ASP A 321 0.51 -12.06 -19.34
CA ASP A 321 1.70 -12.44 -18.58
C ASP A 321 2.75 -13.13 -19.47
N GLU A 322 3.89 -12.47 -19.66
CA GLU A 322 4.97 -12.94 -20.53
C GLU A 322 5.64 -14.22 -20.01
N HIS A 323 5.61 -14.48 -18.70
CA HIS A 323 6.44 -15.52 -18.08
C HIS A 323 5.65 -16.68 -17.49
N MET A 324 4.45 -16.42 -16.96
CA MET A 324 3.62 -17.41 -16.30
C MET A 324 3.34 -18.63 -17.19
N THR A 325 3.39 -19.81 -16.59
CA THR A 325 3.04 -21.07 -17.28
C THR A 325 1.53 -21.20 -17.44
N ASP A 326 1.08 -22.09 -18.34
CA ASP A 326 -0.35 -22.34 -18.58
C ASP A 326 -1.14 -22.70 -17.30
N ARG A 327 -0.50 -23.41 -16.37
CA ARG A 327 -1.07 -23.80 -15.08
C ARG A 327 -1.24 -22.62 -14.13
N GLY A 328 -0.36 -21.63 -14.18
CA GLY A 328 -0.40 -20.46 -13.29
C GLY A 328 -1.64 -19.58 -13.48
N PHE A 329 -2.22 -19.60 -14.69
CA PHE A 329 -3.47 -18.87 -14.97
C PHE A 329 -4.71 -19.51 -14.34
N ASN A 330 -4.63 -20.77 -13.90
CA ASN A 330 -5.72 -21.42 -13.20
C ASN A 330 -5.65 -21.02 -11.72
N ASN A 331 -6.73 -20.50 -11.16
CA ASN A 331 -6.79 -19.99 -9.80
C ASN A 331 -7.88 -20.70 -9.02
N GLN A 332 -7.65 -20.82 -7.71
CA GLN A 332 -8.62 -21.31 -6.76
C GLN A 332 -8.68 -20.36 -5.57
N ILE A 333 -9.89 -20.11 -5.08
CA ILE A 333 -10.16 -19.39 -3.83
C ILE A 333 -11.26 -20.10 -3.06
N GLY A 334 -11.23 -20.02 -1.74
CA GLY A 334 -12.28 -20.63 -0.93
C GLY A 334 -12.12 -20.38 0.57
N ILE A 335 -13.12 -20.84 1.32
CA ILE A 335 -13.09 -20.95 2.79
C ILE A 335 -13.09 -22.42 3.17
N HIS A 336 -12.13 -22.81 4.02
CA HIS A 336 -12.02 -24.17 4.53
C HIS A 336 -13.17 -24.46 5.51
N PRO A 337 -13.97 -25.54 5.32
CA PRO A 337 -15.19 -25.79 6.10
C PRO A 337 -14.92 -26.04 7.60
N ASP A 338 -13.80 -26.68 7.92
CA ASP A 338 -13.51 -27.02 9.31
C ASP A 338 -12.89 -25.85 10.09
N THR A 339 -11.93 -25.15 9.48
CA THR A 339 -11.16 -24.09 10.14
C THR A 339 -11.73 -22.69 9.95
N GLY A 340 -12.54 -22.47 8.91
CA GLY A 340 -12.97 -21.13 8.50
C GLY A 340 -11.89 -20.30 7.81
N PHE A 341 -10.71 -20.88 7.53
CA PHE A 341 -9.60 -20.17 6.92
C PHE A 341 -9.84 -19.86 5.45
N VAL A 342 -9.43 -18.66 5.03
CA VAL A 342 -9.29 -18.31 3.62
C VAL A 342 -8.14 -19.11 3.03
N PHE A 343 -8.40 -19.84 1.95
CA PHE A 343 -7.36 -20.54 1.20
C PHE A 343 -7.46 -20.21 -0.30
N GLY A 344 -6.39 -20.49 -1.03
CA GLY A 344 -6.39 -20.36 -2.47
C GLY A 344 -4.99 -20.37 -3.08
N GLY A 345 -4.92 -20.14 -4.38
CA GLY A 345 -3.68 -20.20 -5.15
C GLY A 345 -3.29 -21.62 -5.57
N ASN A 346 -2.08 -21.75 -6.11
CA ASN A 346 -1.37 -23.00 -6.35
C ASN A 346 0.14 -22.74 -6.46
N GLU A 347 0.93 -23.81 -6.56
CA GLU A 347 2.39 -23.74 -6.68
C GLU A 347 2.91 -22.97 -7.93
N TRP A 348 2.06 -22.72 -8.94
CA TRP A 348 2.39 -22.07 -10.20
C TRP A 348 1.96 -20.59 -10.26
N ASN A 349 1.42 -20.03 -9.18
CA ASN A 349 0.94 -18.66 -9.15
C ASN A 349 1.47 -17.82 -7.96
N CYS A 350 1.17 -16.52 -8.04
CA CYS A 350 1.69 -15.48 -7.16
C CYS A 350 0.53 -14.68 -6.53
N GLY A 351 -0.36 -15.35 -5.80
CA GLY A 351 -1.60 -14.73 -5.31
C GLY A 351 -1.43 -13.68 -4.19
N THR A 352 -0.29 -13.61 -3.52
CA THR A 352 -0.04 -12.72 -2.37
C THR A 352 0.99 -11.65 -2.70
N TRP A 353 1.22 -10.68 -1.84
CA TRP A 353 2.21 -9.61 -2.04
C TRP A 353 3.65 -10.07 -2.31
N MET A 354 3.99 -11.29 -1.92
CA MET A 354 5.25 -11.91 -2.32
C MET A 354 5.09 -12.56 -3.70
N ASP A 355 5.04 -11.74 -4.77
CA ASP A 355 4.51 -12.13 -6.09
C ASP A 355 5.53 -12.26 -7.24
N LYS A 356 6.82 -12.42 -6.94
CA LYS A 356 7.83 -12.56 -7.98
C LYS A 356 7.63 -13.85 -8.80
N MET A 357 7.23 -13.68 -10.07
CA MET A 357 7.25 -14.73 -11.09
C MET A 357 8.64 -14.79 -11.74
N GLY A 358 9.28 -15.95 -11.72
CA GLY A 358 10.58 -16.16 -12.34
C GLY A 358 10.52 -15.95 -13.86
N SER A 359 11.54 -15.28 -14.41
CA SER A 359 11.60 -14.91 -15.83
C SER A 359 12.84 -15.39 -16.55
N SER A 360 13.87 -15.86 -15.84
CA SER A 360 15.13 -16.33 -16.43
C SER A 360 14.96 -17.69 -17.10
N GLU A 361 15.12 -17.72 -18.43
CA GLU A 361 15.26 -18.97 -19.18
C GLU A 361 16.61 -19.63 -18.90
N LYS A 362 17.66 -18.81 -18.82
CA LYS A 362 19.05 -19.20 -18.61
C LYS A 362 19.24 -19.96 -17.29
N ALA A 363 18.62 -19.50 -16.21
CA ALA A 363 18.64 -20.19 -14.92
C ALA A 363 17.52 -21.25 -14.77
N GLY A 364 16.70 -21.51 -15.80
CA GLY A 364 15.67 -22.56 -15.77
C GLY A 364 14.49 -22.29 -14.82
N ILE A 365 14.19 -21.02 -14.56
CA ILE A 365 13.16 -20.57 -13.61
C ILE A 365 12.01 -19.79 -14.24
N ARG A 366 12.02 -19.57 -15.58
CA ARG A 366 10.92 -18.89 -16.27
C ARG A 366 9.58 -19.59 -15.98
N GLY A 367 8.61 -18.82 -15.50
CA GLY A 367 7.27 -19.28 -15.16
C GLY A 367 7.14 -20.04 -13.83
N LYS A 368 8.21 -20.11 -13.03
CA LYS A 368 8.18 -20.62 -11.65
C LYS A 368 8.03 -19.45 -10.68
N PRO A 369 7.02 -19.43 -9.80
CA PRO A 369 6.95 -18.47 -8.70
C PRO A 369 8.15 -18.64 -7.76
N ALA A 370 8.70 -17.53 -7.30
CA ALA A 370 9.73 -17.53 -6.25
C ALA A 370 9.15 -17.88 -4.87
N THR A 371 7.95 -17.38 -4.60
CA THR A 371 7.27 -17.48 -3.32
C THR A 371 5.79 -17.78 -3.52
N PRO A 372 5.44 -18.95 -4.09
CA PRO A 372 4.04 -19.36 -4.15
C PRO A 372 3.55 -19.54 -2.71
N ARG A 373 2.67 -18.66 -2.27
CA ARG A 373 2.03 -18.71 -0.96
C ARG A 373 0.61 -19.15 -1.14
N ASP A 374 0.43 -20.37 -1.61
CA ASP A 374 -0.86 -21.01 -1.75
C ASP A 374 -1.35 -21.61 -0.41
N GLY A 375 -2.56 -22.16 -0.39
CA GLY A 375 -3.21 -22.53 0.86
C GLY A 375 -3.60 -21.30 1.67
N SER A 376 -3.46 -21.37 3.00
CA SER A 376 -3.93 -20.35 3.94
C SER A 376 -2.78 -19.42 4.38
N ALA A 377 -2.60 -18.28 3.72
CA ALA A 377 -1.59 -17.29 4.12
C ALA A 377 -2.02 -16.54 5.38
N VAL A 378 -1.11 -16.39 6.34
CA VAL A 378 -1.39 -15.90 7.70
C VAL A 378 -2.11 -14.54 7.71
N GLU A 379 -1.71 -13.60 6.86
CA GLU A 379 -2.31 -12.27 6.81
C GLU A 379 -3.77 -12.30 6.35
N LEU A 380 -4.13 -13.21 5.44
CA LEU A 380 -5.51 -13.32 4.96
C LEU A 380 -6.44 -13.89 6.02
N ILE A 381 -5.90 -14.71 6.92
CA ILE A 381 -6.67 -15.23 8.06
C ILE A 381 -6.94 -14.11 9.07
N GLY A 382 -5.93 -13.29 9.37
CA GLY A 382 -6.11 -12.11 10.24
C GLY A 382 -7.08 -11.08 9.65
N LEU A 383 -6.90 -10.72 8.37
CA LEU A 383 -7.78 -9.77 7.68
C LEU A 383 -9.22 -10.29 7.59
N SER A 384 -9.41 -11.56 7.21
CA SER A 384 -10.76 -12.15 7.16
C SER A 384 -11.42 -12.24 8.53
N LYS A 385 -10.68 -12.62 9.58
CA LYS A 385 -11.16 -12.60 10.97
C LYS A 385 -11.65 -11.20 11.36
N ALA A 386 -10.86 -10.16 11.09
CA ALA A 386 -11.22 -8.78 11.41
C ALA A 386 -12.51 -8.36 10.70
N VAL A 387 -12.66 -8.73 9.42
CA VAL A 387 -13.84 -8.41 8.60
C VAL A 387 -15.08 -9.13 9.12
N VAL A 388 -15.03 -10.45 9.36
CA VAL A 388 -16.21 -11.21 9.80
C VAL A 388 -16.63 -10.85 11.22
N THR A 389 -15.68 -10.54 12.11
CA THR A 389 -15.98 -10.01 13.45
C THR A 389 -16.69 -8.65 13.35
N TRP A 390 -16.21 -7.76 12.47
CA TRP A 390 -16.85 -6.47 12.22
C TRP A 390 -18.27 -6.60 11.64
N LEU A 391 -18.45 -7.44 10.62
CA LEU A 391 -19.77 -7.69 10.03
C LEU A 391 -20.73 -8.36 11.02
N SER A 392 -20.25 -9.26 11.87
CA SER A 392 -21.06 -9.83 12.95
C SER A 392 -21.57 -8.75 13.91
N LYS A 393 -20.75 -7.74 14.22
CA LYS A 393 -21.18 -6.60 15.05
C LYS A 393 -22.22 -5.75 14.32
N LEU A 394 -21.96 -5.37 13.07
CA LEU A 394 -22.89 -4.54 12.30
C LEU A 394 -24.23 -5.23 12.05
N SER A 395 -24.22 -6.53 11.78
CA SER A 395 -25.44 -7.33 11.63
C SER A 395 -26.28 -7.33 12.92
N LYS A 396 -25.63 -7.56 14.08
CA LYS A 396 -26.30 -7.50 15.39
C LYS A 396 -26.91 -6.13 15.68
N GLU A 397 -26.30 -5.07 15.17
CA GLU A 397 -26.77 -3.69 15.29
C GLU A 397 -27.75 -3.27 14.17
N SER A 398 -28.16 -4.20 13.29
CA SER A 398 -29.01 -3.93 12.11
C SER A 398 -28.45 -2.87 11.15
N LYS A 399 -27.12 -2.69 11.13
CA LYS A 399 -26.39 -1.76 10.25
C LYS A 399 -25.81 -2.45 9.01
N TYR A 400 -25.90 -3.77 8.93
CA TYR A 400 -25.57 -4.55 7.75
C TYR A 400 -26.73 -5.52 7.47
N PRO A 401 -27.22 -5.61 6.22
CA PRO A 401 -28.49 -6.30 5.93
C PRO A 401 -28.39 -7.83 5.99
N TYR A 402 -27.18 -8.37 6.04
CA TYR A 402 -26.92 -9.81 6.10
C TYR A 402 -26.45 -10.23 7.49
N SER A 403 -26.89 -11.41 7.93
CA SER A 403 -26.42 -12.04 9.18
C SER A 403 -25.31 -13.06 8.98
N GLY A 404 -25.00 -13.39 7.73
CA GLY A 404 -24.01 -14.39 7.38
C GLY A 404 -23.93 -14.66 5.88
N ILE A 405 -23.56 -15.90 5.58
CA ILE A 405 -23.16 -16.41 4.28
C ILE A 405 -23.66 -17.85 4.11
N GLU A 406 -23.87 -18.27 2.87
CA GLU A 406 -24.32 -19.62 2.55
C GLU A 406 -23.58 -20.19 1.34
N ARG A 407 -23.39 -21.52 1.35
CA ARG A 407 -22.81 -22.32 0.28
C ARG A 407 -23.84 -23.37 -0.13
N THR A 408 -24.04 -23.51 -1.43
CA THR A 408 -24.85 -24.58 -2.01
C THR A 408 -23.93 -25.69 -2.50
N HIS A 409 -24.12 -26.90 -1.98
CA HIS A 409 -23.35 -28.09 -2.34
C HIS A 409 -23.88 -28.72 -3.63
N LYS A 410 -23.07 -29.58 -4.27
CA LYS A 410 -23.46 -30.28 -5.50
C LYS A 410 -24.71 -31.14 -5.36
N ASN A 411 -24.99 -31.65 -4.16
CA ASN A 411 -26.19 -32.43 -3.83
C ASN A 411 -27.42 -31.55 -3.51
N GLY A 412 -27.33 -30.22 -3.70
CA GLY A 412 -28.41 -29.27 -3.42
C GLY A 412 -28.56 -28.87 -1.94
N THR A 413 -27.80 -29.49 -1.02
CA THR A 413 -27.83 -29.08 0.39
C THR A 413 -27.17 -27.72 0.58
N ILE A 414 -27.63 -26.96 1.58
CA ILE A 414 -27.13 -25.61 1.86
C ILE A 414 -26.46 -25.62 3.23
N THR A 415 -25.21 -25.16 3.30
CA THR A 415 -24.55 -24.82 4.55
C THR A 415 -24.62 -23.31 4.75
N LYS A 416 -25.13 -22.87 5.90
CA LYS A 416 -25.18 -21.46 6.28
C LYS A 416 -24.32 -21.23 7.50
N TRP A 417 -23.50 -20.18 7.49
CA TRP A 417 -22.82 -19.68 8.67
C TRP A 417 -23.23 -18.24 8.89
N THR A 418 -23.57 -17.90 10.13
CA THR A 418 -23.54 -16.51 10.58
C THR A 418 -22.10 -15.99 10.53
N PHE A 419 -21.93 -14.67 10.43
CA PHE A 419 -20.58 -14.08 10.51
C PHE A 419 -19.89 -14.40 11.83
N LYS A 420 -20.68 -14.56 12.92
CA LYS A 420 -20.17 -14.99 14.21
C LYS A 420 -19.60 -16.41 14.16
N GLU A 421 -20.36 -17.37 13.62
CA GLU A 421 -19.91 -18.76 13.50
C GLU A 421 -18.64 -18.88 12.64
N TRP A 422 -18.54 -18.10 11.57
CA TRP A 422 -17.33 -18.03 10.77
C TRP A 422 -16.15 -17.49 11.60
N GLY A 423 -16.34 -16.36 12.29
CA GLY A 423 -15.31 -15.80 13.17
C GLY A 423 -14.89 -16.72 14.31
N ASP A 424 -15.81 -17.48 14.89
CA ASP A 424 -15.55 -18.45 15.96
C ASP A 424 -14.78 -19.67 15.45
N LYS A 425 -15.05 -20.13 14.22
CA LYS A 425 -14.27 -21.21 13.58
C LYS A 425 -12.82 -20.80 13.39
N ILE A 426 -12.57 -19.60 12.86
CA ILE A 426 -11.19 -19.09 12.72
C ILE A 426 -10.52 -19.02 14.09
N GLN A 427 -11.21 -18.45 15.08
CA GLN A 427 -10.71 -18.31 16.44
C GLN A 427 -10.29 -19.64 17.07
N ALA A 428 -11.13 -20.68 16.94
CA ALA A 428 -10.89 -21.99 17.53
C ALA A 428 -9.72 -22.75 16.88
N ASN A 429 -9.34 -22.39 15.65
CA ASN A 429 -8.39 -23.15 14.85
C ASN A 429 -7.07 -22.43 14.61
N PHE A 430 -7.03 -21.10 14.63
CA PHE A 430 -5.85 -20.32 14.24
C PHE A 430 -4.59 -20.75 14.99
N GLU A 431 -4.60 -20.64 16.33
CA GLU A 431 -3.42 -20.93 17.13
C GLU A 431 -2.99 -22.40 17.00
N LYS A 432 -3.95 -23.32 16.93
CA LYS A 432 -3.70 -24.76 16.75
C LYS A 432 -2.88 -25.07 15.51
N TYR A 433 -3.15 -24.40 14.38
CA TYR A 433 -2.51 -24.74 13.09
C TYR A 433 -1.30 -23.87 12.76
N PHE A 434 -1.28 -22.61 13.23
CA PHE A 434 -0.21 -21.67 12.92
C PHE A 434 0.89 -21.60 13.98
N TRP A 435 0.63 -21.92 15.26
CA TRP A 435 1.68 -21.86 16.28
C TRP A 435 2.66 -23.02 16.17
N VAL A 436 3.96 -22.72 16.24
CA VAL A 436 5.03 -23.71 16.36
C VAL A 436 5.59 -23.66 17.79
N ASN A 437 5.43 -24.74 18.53
CA ASN A 437 5.82 -24.80 19.95
C ASN A 437 7.31 -24.53 20.16
N THR A 438 7.63 -23.85 21.26
CA THR A 438 9.00 -23.53 21.68
C THR A 438 9.84 -24.76 21.99
N THR A 439 9.18 -25.85 22.38
CA THR A 439 9.78 -27.17 22.60
C THR A 439 9.01 -28.23 21.81
N PRO A 440 9.67 -29.32 21.36
CA PRO A 440 8.99 -30.41 20.66
C PRO A 440 7.85 -31.01 21.49
N VAL A 441 6.72 -31.29 20.85
CA VAL A 441 5.57 -31.97 21.48
C VAL A 441 5.16 -33.23 20.69
N PRO A 442 4.57 -34.26 21.32
CA PRO A 442 4.31 -35.56 20.67
C PRO A 442 3.37 -35.57 19.44
N ASN A 443 2.69 -34.46 19.13
CA ASN A 443 1.67 -34.38 18.08
C ASN A 443 1.97 -33.31 17.01
N GLU A 444 3.24 -32.93 16.85
CA GLU A 444 3.64 -32.04 15.74
C GLU A 444 3.46 -32.77 14.40
N VAL A 445 2.80 -32.13 13.43
CA VAL A 445 2.44 -32.77 12.15
C VAL A 445 3.66 -33.06 11.28
N ARG A 446 4.58 -32.10 11.18
CA ARG A 446 5.82 -32.17 10.39
C ARG A 446 7.00 -31.60 11.18
N PRO A 447 7.42 -32.25 12.28
CA PRO A 447 8.54 -31.77 13.10
C PRO A 447 9.86 -31.73 12.32
N ASP A 448 9.98 -32.55 11.28
CA ASP A 448 11.10 -32.61 10.35
C ASP A 448 11.24 -31.35 9.47
N LEU A 449 10.17 -30.57 9.30
CA LEU A 449 10.17 -29.32 8.52
C LEU A 449 10.34 -28.06 9.37
N ILE A 450 10.43 -28.18 10.70
CA ILE A 450 10.55 -27.04 11.60
C ILE A 450 12.00 -26.54 11.61
N ASN A 451 12.26 -25.41 10.95
CA ASN A 451 13.55 -24.70 11.06
C ASN A 451 13.64 -23.93 12.38
N LYS A 452 12.59 -23.18 12.73
CA LYS A 452 12.53 -22.36 13.95
C LYS A 452 11.30 -22.65 14.79
N ARG A 453 11.46 -22.54 16.11
CA ARG A 453 10.44 -22.76 17.13
C ARG A 453 10.03 -21.45 17.80
N GLY A 454 8.83 -21.42 18.38
CA GLY A 454 8.28 -20.22 18.99
C GLY A 454 7.90 -19.16 17.95
N ILE A 455 7.41 -19.61 16.78
CA ILE A 455 7.00 -18.75 15.66
C ILE A 455 5.54 -19.02 15.31
N TYR A 456 4.93 -18.09 14.58
CA TYR A 456 3.72 -18.39 13.80
C TYR A 456 4.14 -18.67 12.36
N LYS A 457 3.64 -19.79 11.83
CA LYS A 457 3.81 -20.21 10.44
C LYS A 457 3.40 -19.11 9.46
N ASP A 458 4.06 -19.08 8.30
CA ASP A 458 3.73 -18.11 7.25
C ASP A 458 2.46 -18.49 6.48
N CYS A 459 2.30 -19.79 6.24
CA CYS A 459 1.16 -20.40 5.57
C CYS A 459 0.69 -21.66 6.33
N TYR A 460 -0.51 -22.12 5.99
CA TYR A 460 -1.00 -23.42 6.39
C TYR A 460 -1.62 -24.15 5.19
N GLY A 461 -1.08 -25.34 4.91
CA GLY A 461 -1.52 -26.17 3.80
C GLY A 461 -1.05 -25.66 2.44
N ALA A 462 0.12 -25.03 2.35
CA ALA A 462 0.77 -24.75 1.08
C ALA A 462 1.15 -26.06 0.36
N THR A 463 1.18 -26.05 -0.97
CA THR A 463 1.58 -27.23 -1.75
C THR A 463 3.02 -27.65 -1.44
N GLN A 464 3.90 -26.67 -1.21
CA GLN A 464 5.25 -26.90 -0.73
C GLN A 464 5.28 -26.86 0.80
N GLU A 465 5.01 -27.99 1.47
CA GLU A 465 4.75 -28.02 2.92
C GLU A 465 5.81 -27.35 3.81
N TRP A 466 7.09 -27.34 3.40
CA TRP A 466 8.17 -26.70 4.17
C TRP A 466 8.04 -25.17 4.20
N THR A 467 7.38 -24.55 3.21
CA THR A 467 7.18 -23.10 3.18
C THR A 467 6.24 -22.62 4.27
N ASP A 468 5.33 -23.49 4.76
CA ASP A 468 4.47 -23.18 5.91
C ASP A 468 5.31 -22.81 7.14
N TYR A 469 6.45 -23.47 7.34
CA TYR A 469 7.28 -23.38 8.54
C TYR A 469 8.37 -22.29 8.48
N GLN A 470 8.37 -21.45 7.45
CA GLN A 470 9.33 -20.36 7.33
C GLN A 470 9.00 -19.22 8.29
N LEU A 471 10.02 -18.69 8.97
CA LEU A 471 9.89 -17.43 9.69
C LEU A 471 9.93 -16.27 8.68
N ARG A 472 8.79 -15.62 8.48
CA ARG A 472 8.60 -14.47 7.59
C ARG A 472 7.92 -13.30 8.29
N CYS A 473 7.98 -12.13 7.67
CA CYS A 473 7.47 -10.87 8.21
C CYS A 473 5.94 -10.67 8.07
N ASN A 474 5.18 -11.71 7.73
CA ASN A 474 3.74 -11.61 7.40
C ASN A 474 2.81 -11.75 8.61
N PHE A 475 3.13 -12.61 9.59
CA PHE A 475 2.26 -12.84 10.74
C PHE A 475 1.94 -11.59 11.60
N PRO A 476 2.80 -10.54 11.68
CA PRO A 476 2.45 -9.31 12.37
C PRO A 476 1.24 -8.59 11.74
N ILE A 477 0.96 -8.80 10.46
CA ILE A 477 -0.23 -8.23 9.81
C ILE A 477 -1.49 -8.80 10.47
N ALA A 478 -1.53 -10.12 10.68
CA ALA A 478 -2.64 -10.78 11.35
C ALA A 478 -2.76 -10.36 12.82
N MET A 479 -1.63 -10.18 13.51
CA MET A 479 -1.61 -9.65 14.88
C MET A 479 -2.21 -8.25 15.01
N VAL A 480 -1.99 -7.38 14.02
CA VAL A 480 -2.58 -6.04 14.01
C VAL A 480 -4.06 -6.09 13.64
N ALA A 481 -4.43 -6.90 12.64
CA ALA A 481 -5.80 -6.97 12.15
C ALA A 481 -6.76 -7.64 13.15
N ALA A 482 -6.33 -8.72 13.79
CA ALA A 482 -7.11 -9.55 14.70
C ALA A 482 -6.25 -10.07 15.86
N PRO A 483 -5.85 -9.20 16.80
CA PRO A 483 -4.98 -9.58 17.92
C PRO A 483 -5.60 -10.67 18.82
N GLU A 484 -6.92 -10.81 18.82
CA GLU A 484 -7.63 -11.83 19.59
C GLU A 484 -7.31 -13.27 19.17
N LEU A 485 -6.72 -13.48 17.98
CA LEU A 485 -6.31 -14.80 17.50
C LEU A 485 -5.10 -15.39 18.25
N PHE A 486 -4.38 -14.56 19.01
CA PHE A 486 -3.08 -14.92 19.53
C PHE A 486 -3.07 -14.97 21.07
N SER A 487 -2.50 -16.04 21.64
CA SER A 487 -2.08 -16.00 23.04
C SER A 487 -1.04 -14.88 23.25
N PRO A 488 -1.20 -14.01 24.25
CA PRO A 488 -0.27 -12.91 24.49
C PRO A 488 1.19 -13.35 24.65
N GLN A 489 1.43 -14.50 25.30
CA GLN A 489 2.79 -15.01 25.54
C GLN A 489 3.42 -15.60 24.27
N ASN A 490 2.63 -16.34 23.48
CA ASN A 490 3.09 -16.90 22.20
C ASN A 490 3.35 -15.78 21.19
N ALA A 491 2.46 -14.79 21.11
CA ALA A 491 2.63 -13.61 20.28
C ALA A 491 3.92 -12.86 20.62
N TRP A 492 4.16 -12.61 21.91
CA TRP A 492 5.38 -11.95 22.37
C TRP A 492 6.64 -12.74 22.01
N THR A 493 6.60 -14.06 22.19
CA THR A 493 7.70 -14.96 21.81
C THR A 493 8.00 -14.87 20.32
N ALA A 494 6.99 -14.97 19.45
CA ALA A 494 7.17 -14.87 18.00
C ALA A 494 7.66 -13.49 17.56
N LEU A 495 7.15 -12.41 18.17
CA LEU A 495 7.62 -11.05 17.88
C LEU A 495 9.08 -10.86 18.28
N ASN A 496 9.55 -11.49 19.36
CA ASN A 496 10.97 -11.48 19.73
C ASN A 496 11.81 -12.28 18.72
N GLN A 497 11.29 -13.38 18.15
CA GLN A 497 11.95 -14.10 17.06
C GLN A 497 12.05 -13.21 15.81
N ALA A 498 10.97 -12.53 15.40
CA ALA A 498 10.99 -11.61 14.28
C ALA A 498 11.93 -10.41 14.50
N GLU A 499 11.96 -9.86 15.71
CA GLU A 499 12.92 -8.81 16.08
C GLU A 499 14.37 -9.28 15.95
N LYS A 500 14.65 -10.50 16.40
CA LYS A 500 16.01 -11.07 16.37
C LYS A 500 16.49 -11.36 14.95
N TYR A 501 15.65 -11.99 14.13
CA TYR A 501 16.09 -12.54 12.84
C TYR A 501 15.67 -11.70 11.63
N LEU A 502 14.56 -10.98 11.70
CA LEU A 502 13.98 -10.30 10.54
C LEU A 502 14.15 -8.78 10.57
N LEU A 503 14.27 -8.14 11.73
CA LEU A 503 14.38 -6.69 11.82
C LEU A 503 15.71 -6.20 11.21
N GLY A 504 15.62 -5.52 10.07
CA GLY A 504 16.72 -4.76 9.46
C GLY A 504 16.76 -3.30 9.92
N PRO A 505 17.71 -2.50 9.41
CA PRO A 505 17.81 -1.08 9.79
C PRO A 505 16.62 -0.23 9.35
N LEU A 506 16.09 -0.45 8.15
CA LEU A 506 14.93 0.26 7.59
C LEU A 506 13.75 -0.66 7.25
N GLY A 507 14.00 -1.92 6.94
CA GLY A 507 12.95 -2.86 6.56
C GLY A 507 12.98 -4.15 7.38
N MET A 508 11.95 -4.97 7.18
CA MET A 508 11.90 -6.34 7.65
C MET A 508 12.40 -7.26 6.54
N LYS A 509 13.38 -8.11 6.84
CA LYS A 509 13.79 -9.21 5.96
C LYS A 509 12.57 -10.08 5.66
N THR A 510 12.37 -10.36 4.39
CA THR A 510 11.23 -11.15 3.90
C THR A 510 11.32 -12.63 4.23
N LEU A 511 12.53 -13.10 4.59
CA LEU A 511 12.81 -14.45 5.02
C LEU A 511 13.93 -14.45 6.07
N ASP A 512 13.88 -15.42 6.97
CA ASP A 512 14.92 -15.72 7.94
C ASP A 512 16.31 -15.94 7.30
N PRO A 513 17.36 -15.22 7.73
CA PRO A 513 18.74 -15.41 7.24
C PRO A 513 19.32 -16.81 7.40
N GLU A 514 18.79 -17.61 8.33
CA GLU A 514 19.23 -19.00 8.54
C GLU A 514 18.49 -20.00 7.64
N ASP A 515 17.54 -19.56 6.81
CA ASP A 515 16.91 -20.39 5.79
C ASP A 515 17.85 -20.58 4.58
N TRP A 516 17.87 -21.78 4.02
CA TRP A 516 18.79 -22.17 2.94
C TRP A 516 18.56 -21.38 1.63
N ILE A 517 17.34 -20.90 1.39
CA ILE A 517 17.01 -20.06 0.21
C ILE A 517 17.23 -18.57 0.46
N TYR A 518 17.68 -18.15 1.64
CA TYR A 518 17.88 -16.72 1.93
C TYR A 518 18.89 -16.09 0.98
N ARG A 519 18.48 -15.03 0.28
CA ARG A 519 19.31 -14.19 -0.61
C ARG A 519 18.87 -12.74 -0.43
N GLY A 520 19.59 -11.97 0.38
CA GLY A 520 19.14 -10.65 0.82
C GLY A 520 19.37 -9.49 -0.14
N ASP A 521 20.18 -9.67 -1.19
CA ASP A 521 20.51 -8.59 -2.14
C ASP A 521 19.76 -8.78 -3.47
N TYR A 522 18.78 -7.92 -3.72
CA TYR A 522 18.00 -7.92 -4.96
C TYR A 522 18.75 -7.19 -6.07
N ASP A 523 18.88 -7.87 -7.20
CA ASP A 523 19.35 -7.36 -8.49
C ASP A 523 18.44 -7.92 -9.59
N ASN A 524 17.57 -7.07 -10.13
CA ASN A 524 16.61 -7.47 -11.16
C ASN A 524 17.27 -7.69 -12.52
N SER A 525 18.48 -7.16 -12.71
CA SER A 525 19.26 -7.25 -13.95
C SER A 525 20.23 -8.45 -13.96
N ASN A 526 20.26 -9.23 -12.88
CA ASN A 526 21.13 -10.39 -12.75
C ASN A 526 20.80 -11.46 -13.81
N ASP A 527 21.59 -11.54 -14.89
CA ASP A 527 21.46 -12.57 -15.93
C ASP A 527 22.41 -13.77 -15.66
N SER A 528 22.57 -14.20 -14.42
CA SER A 528 23.40 -15.37 -14.10
C SER A 528 22.65 -16.70 -14.35
N ASN A 529 23.36 -17.82 -14.19
CA ASN A 529 22.75 -19.15 -14.18
C ASN A 529 22.24 -19.56 -12.78
N ASP A 530 22.35 -18.69 -11.77
CA ASP A 530 21.93 -19.01 -10.40
C ASP A 530 20.40 -18.84 -10.27
N PRO A 531 19.63 -19.93 -10.11
CA PRO A 531 18.17 -19.87 -10.05
C PRO A 531 17.66 -19.13 -8.80
N SER A 532 18.49 -18.92 -7.78
CA SER A 532 18.08 -18.24 -6.55
C SER A 532 18.04 -16.71 -6.69
N VAL A 533 18.73 -16.12 -7.67
CA VAL A 533 18.85 -14.66 -7.83
C VAL A 533 18.61 -14.16 -9.26
N ALA A 534 18.69 -15.02 -10.27
CA ALA A 534 18.56 -14.59 -11.67
C ALA A 534 17.23 -13.85 -11.93
N ASN A 535 17.34 -12.71 -12.63
CA ASN A 535 16.26 -11.78 -12.92
C ASN A 535 15.46 -11.38 -11.66
N GLY A 536 16.15 -11.28 -10.53
CA GLY A 536 15.57 -10.85 -9.26
C GLY A 536 14.65 -11.89 -8.60
N PHE A 537 14.87 -13.19 -8.82
CA PHE A 537 14.06 -14.26 -8.22
C PHE A 537 13.97 -14.19 -6.68
N ASN A 538 14.95 -13.58 -6.03
CA ASN A 538 14.99 -13.39 -4.59
C ASN A 538 14.21 -12.18 -4.05
N TYR A 539 13.38 -11.49 -4.85
CA TYR A 539 12.66 -10.26 -4.45
C TYR A 539 11.96 -10.33 -3.07
N HIS A 540 11.46 -11.51 -2.68
CA HIS A 540 10.84 -11.78 -1.38
C HIS A 540 11.50 -12.94 -0.62
N GLN A 541 12.79 -13.18 -0.81
CA GLN A 541 13.54 -14.26 -0.15
C GLN A 541 14.74 -13.74 0.64
N GLY A 542 14.62 -12.55 1.21
CA GLY A 542 15.68 -11.95 2.01
C GLY A 542 15.73 -10.43 2.00
N PRO A 543 15.43 -9.73 0.89
CA PRO A 543 15.43 -8.27 0.88
C PRO A 543 14.54 -7.70 1.99
N GLU A 544 14.94 -6.53 2.46
CA GLU A 544 14.36 -5.86 3.62
C GLU A 544 13.27 -4.89 3.17
N TRP A 545 12.02 -5.30 3.27
CA TRP A 545 10.88 -4.49 2.86
C TRP A 545 10.46 -3.52 3.95
N VAL A 546 10.13 -2.28 3.60
CA VAL A 546 9.87 -1.24 4.60
C VAL A 546 8.45 -1.33 5.16
N TRP A 547 7.42 -1.50 4.34
CA TRP A 547 6.03 -1.51 4.82
C TRP A 547 5.71 -2.55 5.94
N PRO A 548 6.27 -3.78 5.95
CA PRO A 548 5.99 -4.76 7.00
C PRO A 548 6.53 -4.33 8.37
N ILE A 549 7.52 -3.43 8.42
CA ILE A 549 8.02 -2.91 9.70
C ILE A 549 6.93 -2.15 10.46
N GLY A 550 6.01 -1.50 9.74
CA GLY A 550 4.88 -0.81 10.35
C GLY A 550 3.95 -1.79 11.09
N TYR A 551 3.63 -2.92 10.46
CA TYR A 551 2.84 -3.97 11.10
C TYR A 551 3.58 -4.65 12.26
N PHE A 552 4.88 -4.92 12.09
CA PHE A 552 5.73 -5.46 13.15
C PHE A 552 5.74 -4.56 14.40
N LEU A 553 6.02 -3.27 14.24
CA LEU A 553 6.09 -2.33 15.38
C LEU A 553 4.72 -2.15 16.04
N ARG A 554 3.64 -2.08 15.27
CA ARG A 554 2.27 -1.99 15.82
C ARG A 554 1.90 -3.25 16.62
N ALA A 555 2.21 -4.44 16.09
CA ALA A 555 2.00 -5.69 16.82
C ALA A 555 2.85 -5.74 18.10
N LYS A 556 4.13 -5.34 18.05
CA LYS A 556 5.01 -5.22 19.22
C LYS A 556 4.42 -4.29 20.28
N LEU A 557 3.97 -3.09 19.92
CA LEU A 557 3.36 -2.15 20.85
C LEU A 557 2.10 -2.72 21.52
N HIS A 558 1.23 -3.40 20.75
CA HIS A 558 0.03 -4.03 21.28
C HIS A 558 0.36 -5.14 22.30
N PHE A 559 1.18 -6.11 21.91
CA PHE A 559 1.49 -7.26 22.77
C PHE A 559 2.44 -6.92 23.91
N ALA A 560 3.25 -5.86 23.81
CA ALA A 560 4.04 -5.36 24.93
C ALA A 560 3.16 -4.94 26.10
N ALA A 561 2.02 -4.30 25.83
CA ALA A 561 1.06 -3.90 26.86
C ALA A 561 0.48 -5.11 27.61
N LEU A 562 0.24 -6.21 26.90
CA LEU A 562 -0.28 -7.45 27.48
C LEU A 562 0.77 -8.29 28.21
N ASN A 563 2.06 -7.98 28.04
CA ASN A 563 3.18 -8.71 28.62
C ASN A 563 4.03 -7.84 29.58
N GLY A 564 3.57 -6.64 29.95
CA GLY A 564 4.26 -5.76 30.89
C GLY A 564 5.59 -5.18 30.36
N ALA A 565 5.77 -5.09 29.04
CA ALA A 565 6.99 -4.62 28.37
C ALA A 565 6.81 -3.28 27.63
N THR A 566 5.77 -2.51 27.97
CA THR A 566 5.37 -1.29 27.24
C THR A 566 6.47 -0.25 27.19
N LYS A 567 7.13 0.03 28.32
CA LYS A 567 8.08 1.14 28.43
C LYS A 567 9.32 0.90 27.57
N GLU A 568 9.87 -0.30 27.65
CA GLU A 568 11.04 -0.75 26.88
C GLU A 568 10.70 -0.79 25.40
N THR A 569 9.51 -1.27 25.05
CA THR A 569 9.04 -1.35 23.65
C THR A 569 8.80 0.03 23.03
N LEU A 570 8.28 0.99 23.80
CA LEU A 570 8.14 2.37 23.34
C LEU A 570 9.51 2.98 23.01
N ALA A 571 10.52 2.74 23.86
CA ALA A 571 11.87 3.22 23.63
C ALA A 571 12.51 2.56 22.39
N SER A 572 12.46 1.22 22.28
CA SER A 572 13.02 0.51 21.12
C SER A 572 12.31 0.90 19.81
N THR A 573 10.98 1.06 19.83
CA THR A 573 10.21 1.53 18.67
C THR A 573 10.70 2.91 18.21
N LYS A 574 10.93 3.86 19.13
CA LYS A 574 11.47 5.18 18.78
C LYS A 574 12.88 5.10 18.19
N VAL A 575 13.72 4.18 18.68
CA VAL A 575 15.06 3.93 18.11
C VAL A 575 14.94 3.43 16.66
N VAL A 576 14.07 2.47 16.38
CA VAL A 576 13.83 1.97 15.01
C VAL A 576 13.32 3.10 14.10
N LEU A 577 12.33 3.87 14.58
CA LEU A 577 11.74 4.98 13.84
C LEU A 577 12.71 6.14 13.57
N SER A 578 13.74 6.34 14.41
CA SER A 578 14.76 7.37 14.18
C SER A 578 15.53 7.19 12.87
N LYS A 579 15.74 5.93 12.45
CA LYS A 579 16.40 5.59 11.18
C LYS A 579 15.52 5.98 9.99
N HIS A 580 14.22 5.76 10.10
CA HIS A 580 13.23 6.14 9.10
C HIS A 580 13.08 7.66 9.01
N PHE A 581 13.12 8.36 10.14
CA PHE A 581 13.18 9.82 10.15
C PHE A 581 14.44 10.32 9.43
N THR A 582 15.59 9.70 9.69
CA THR A 582 16.86 10.06 9.02
C THR A 582 16.78 9.82 7.51
N GLU A 583 16.29 8.66 7.06
CA GLU A 583 16.08 8.37 5.63
C GLU A 583 15.14 9.40 4.99
N LEU A 584 14.00 9.70 5.63
CA LEU A 584 13.04 10.70 5.15
C LEU A 584 13.68 12.11 5.02
N GLN A 585 14.59 12.47 5.92
CA GLN A 585 15.27 13.76 5.89
C GLN A 585 16.40 13.83 4.86
N THR A 586 17.11 12.73 4.64
CA THR A 586 18.32 12.70 3.80
C THR A 586 18.05 12.26 2.36
N SER A 587 16.97 11.50 2.13
CA SER A 587 16.56 11.08 0.80
C SER A 587 16.20 12.29 -0.08
N PRO A 588 16.75 12.38 -1.32
CA PRO A 588 16.34 13.40 -2.30
C PRO A 588 14.85 13.36 -2.62
N TRP A 589 14.23 12.18 -2.50
CA TRP A 589 12.80 11.97 -2.74
C TRP A 589 11.96 12.38 -1.54
N ARG A 590 12.60 12.50 -0.36
CA ARG A 590 11.96 12.85 0.92
C ARG A 590 10.75 11.96 1.17
N GLY A 591 11.00 10.67 1.01
CA GLY A 591 10.11 9.56 1.26
C GLY A 591 10.92 8.35 1.72
N LEU A 592 10.24 7.22 1.90
CA LEU A 592 10.87 5.96 2.31
C LEU A 592 10.88 4.97 1.13
N PRO A 593 11.97 4.23 0.91
CA PRO A 593 12.05 3.30 -0.19
C PRO A 593 11.07 2.13 -0.03
N GLU A 594 10.86 1.41 -1.13
CA GLU A 594 10.09 0.17 -1.12
C GLU A 594 10.80 -0.92 -0.31
N LEU A 595 12.10 -1.09 -0.56
CA LEU A 595 12.93 -2.09 0.06
C LEU A 595 14.40 -1.65 0.11
N THR A 596 15.17 -2.30 0.96
CA THR A 596 16.63 -2.26 0.98
C THR A 596 17.19 -3.65 0.77
N ASN A 597 18.44 -3.71 0.31
CA ASN A 597 19.20 -4.95 0.26
C ASN A 597 19.69 -5.31 1.69
N SER A 598 20.52 -6.34 1.85
CA SER A 598 20.92 -6.84 3.16
C SER A 598 21.48 -5.74 4.05
N ASN A 599 21.03 -5.72 5.31
CA ASN A 599 21.47 -4.81 6.37
C ASN A 599 21.28 -3.32 6.01
N GLY A 600 20.15 -2.99 5.37
CA GLY A 600 19.82 -1.61 5.00
C GLY A 600 20.65 -1.06 3.83
N SER A 601 21.37 -1.92 3.11
CA SER A 601 22.17 -1.47 1.96
C SER A 601 21.28 -0.97 0.82
N TYR A 602 21.84 -0.04 0.04
CA TYR A 602 21.13 0.56 -1.09
C TYR A 602 20.78 -0.50 -2.13
N CYS A 603 19.52 -0.53 -2.55
CA CYS A 603 19.04 -1.32 -3.68
C CYS A 603 18.76 -0.38 -4.86
N SER A 604 19.45 -0.58 -5.98
CA SER A 604 19.30 0.25 -7.18
C SER A 604 17.96 0.05 -7.90
N ASP A 605 17.38 -1.14 -7.79
CA ASP A 605 16.11 -1.49 -8.41
C ASP A 605 14.90 -1.12 -7.53
N SER A 606 15.13 -0.69 -6.28
CA SER A 606 14.06 -0.29 -5.38
C SER A 606 13.48 1.06 -5.77
N SER A 607 12.14 1.14 -5.81
CA SER A 607 11.44 2.42 -5.82
C SER A 607 11.88 3.28 -4.64
N ARG A 608 12.39 4.49 -4.93
CA ARG A 608 13.05 5.35 -3.93
C ARG A 608 12.08 6.01 -2.95
N THR A 609 10.80 6.05 -3.29
CA THR A 609 9.73 6.51 -2.41
C THR A 609 8.46 5.72 -2.72
N GLN A 610 7.88 5.08 -1.70
CA GLN A 610 6.79 4.12 -1.87
C GLN A 610 5.64 4.37 -0.88
N ALA A 611 4.41 4.29 -1.39
CA ALA A 611 3.19 4.72 -0.68
C ALA A 611 2.96 3.93 0.60
N TRP A 612 2.98 2.60 0.54
CA TRP A 612 2.77 1.74 1.70
C TRP A 612 3.85 1.89 2.77
N SER A 613 5.10 2.16 2.40
CA SER A 613 6.22 2.32 3.33
C SER A 613 5.98 3.55 4.19
N MET A 614 5.59 4.66 3.58
CA MET A 614 5.25 5.88 4.31
C MET A 614 3.95 5.73 5.11
N ALA A 615 2.94 5.09 4.52
CA ALA A 615 1.65 4.85 5.16
C ALA A 615 1.80 4.04 6.46
N CYS A 616 2.43 2.87 6.39
CA CYS A 616 2.51 1.95 7.52
C CYS A 616 3.33 2.53 8.68
N ILE A 617 4.38 3.32 8.41
CA ILE A 617 5.11 4.04 9.47
C ILE A 617 4.25 5.15 10.09
N LEU A 618 3.48 5.88 9.29
CA LEU A 618 2.57 6.90 9.80
C LEU A 618 1.51 6.29 10.73
N GLU A 619 1.07 5.06 10.45
CA GLU A 619 0.18 4.32 11.34
C GLU A 619 0.83 3.95 12.69
N VAL A 620 2.13 3.60 12.71
CA VAL A 620 2.88 3.39 13.97
C VAL A 620 2.88 4.67 14.81
N LEU A 621 3.15 5.82 14.20
CA LEU A 621 3.18 7.11 14.90
C LEU A 621 1.83 7.49 15.50
N ASN A 622 0.74 7.17 14.78
CA ASN A 622 -0.62 7.35 15.28
C ASN A 622 -0.88 6.47 16.51
N ASP A 623 -0.44 5.22 16.50
CA ASP A 623 -0.62 4.31 17.64
C ASP A 623 0.23 4.73 18.84
N LEU A 624 1.47 5.19 18.62
CA LEU A 624 2.32 5.78 19.67
C LEU A 624 1.65 6.98 20.32
N GLN A 625 1.11 7.92 19.53
CA GLN A 625 0.43 9.08 20.08
C GLN A 625 -0.79 8.70 20.93
N LYS A 626 -1.55 7.70 20.51
CA LYS A 626 -2.70 7.18 21.29
C LYS A 626 -2.24 6.59 22.63
N ILE A 627 -1.16 5.79 22.63
CA ILE A 627 -0.60 5.19 23.85
C ILE A 627 -0.10 6.28 24.81
N GLU A 628 0.67 7.25 24.31
CA GLU A 628 1.22 8.36 25.12
C GLU A 628 0.11 9.28 25.67
N SER A 629 -0.91 9.57 24.88
CA SER A 629 -2.06 10.36 25.32
C SER A 629 -2.84 9.65 26.42
N ALA A 630 -3.05 8.33 26.30
CA ALA A 630 -3.70 7.54 27.34
C ALA A 630 -2.91 7.57 28.66
N GLN A 631 -1.58 7.45 28.60
CA GLN A 631 -0.72 7.50 29.80
C GLN A 631 -0.75 8.87 30.49
N THR A 632 -0.83 9.97 29.74
CA THR A 632 -0.87 11.33 30.30
C THR A 632 -2.16 11.60 31.08
N ILE A 633 -3.27 10.96 30.70
CA ILE A 633 -4.57 11.09 31.39
C ILE A 633 -4.58 10.37 32.75
N PHE A 634 -3.74 9.35 32.96
CA PHE A 634 -3.68 8.63 34.24
C PHE A 634 -2.70 9.23 35.26
N VAL A 635 -1.90 10.24 34.85
CA VAL A 635 -0.90 10.90 35.71
C VAL A 635 -1.37 12.27 36.22
N ASN A 636 -2.43 12.84 35.62
CA ASN A 636 -3.15 14.01 36.11
C ASN A 636 -4.46 13.58 36.77
#